data_AF-A0AAU6F8J5-F1
#
_entry.id   AF-A0AAU6F8J5-F1
#
_cell.length_a   1.000
_cell.length_b   1.000
_cell.length_c   1.000
_cell.angle_alpha   90.00
_cell.angle_beta   90.00
_cell.angle_gamma   90.00
#
_symmetry.space_group_name_H-M   'P 1'
#
loop_
_entity.id
_entity.type
_entity.pdbx_description
1 polymer ?
#
loop_
_entity_poly.entity_id
_entity_poly.type
_entity_poly.pdbx_seq_one_letter_code
_entity_poly.pdbx_strand_id
1 'polypeptide(L)'
;MPPTSSLRRHRRLSAALLTGSLLAGGLLAVPAAAAVTSAAATTAVRVNQVGYLPDGPKRATVVTTATQSLTWQLRDASGTAVASGATAPHGADAPSGQSVQVADFSSYKGSGSGYVLSVDGQGSAPFDIRANLYDTLRSDSMAFFYHQRSGIPIDASLAGAAYARPAGHLGVAPNKGDTSVPCQATVCDYTQDVRGGWYDAGDHGKYVVNGGISTWLMVNSFERAKRAGKDSALGDSTLRVPERGNGTPDVLDEARWELDFLMRMQVPEGKPYAGMAFHKVHDAAWTGMPLRPDQDPQPRELHRPSTAATLNLAAAAAQCARVFRPYDAAFADRCQSAARRAWTAARANPALYASASDSTGGGAYEDAQVTDEFYWAAAELYATTGESGYRDAVTSSPWHTSATAFSPYGFGWADTAALGRLTLATVPNGLPAADLARVRSSVTSAADGYLSRMAGQGYAVPVPADGYFWGSNGEVANDAIVMAVAGELTGDGRYRTGALETMDYLLGRNAIGQSYVTGYGRTFSQNQHHRFWAHQLDASLPHPPAGSLAGGPDSGLDDPVAKEKLPGCAPAACYIDDIGSYSTNEVAVNWNAPLAWLSAYAAERTTTGEPPAAGACAVTYKTDNVWSNGFTATVTVKNTGTAAVDGWQLKWAYPGGQHVTSAWNATVTQNGTDVVARDAGWNGTVAPGATASFGVQGTHSGTNPSPTAFTLNGSTCT
;
A
#
# COMPACT_ATOMS: atom_id res chain seq x y z
N MET A 1 12.52 11.35 -27.55
CA MET A 1 11.81 10.27 -28.27
C MET A 1 11.92 9.01 -27.44
N PRO A 2 10.87 8.55 -26.75
CA PRO A 2 10.91 7.24 -26.12
C PRO A 2 10.61 6.17 -27.19
N PRO A 3 11.45 5.15 -27.36
CA PRO A 3 11.09 3.98 -28.15
C PRO A 3 10.17 3.06 -27.34
N THR A 4 9.25 2.45 -28.06
CA THR A 4 8.29 1.42 -27.67
C THR A 4 8.85 0.34 -26.73
N SER A 5 8.36 0.28 -25.49
CA SER A 5 8.50 -0.89 -24.61
C SER A 5 7.44 -1.91 -24.98
N SER A 6 7.84 -2.94 -25.74
CA SER A 6 7.02 -4.12 -25.98
C SER A 6 6.91 -4.91 -24.67
N LEU A 7 5.87 -4.66 -23.88
CA LEU A 7 5.42 -5.60 -22.86
C LEU A 7 5.01 -6.89 -23.59
N ARG A 8 5.75 -7.97 -23.33
CA ARG A 8 5.67 -9.33 -23.90
C ARG A 8 6.25 -9.52 -25.31
N ARG A 9 7.52 -9.96 -25.32
CA ARG A 9 8.18 -10.60 -26.48
C ARG A 9 7.33 -11.76 -27.03
N HIS A 10 7.05 -11.71 -28.33
CA HIS A 10 6.48 -12.83 -29.07
C HIS A 10 7.32 -14.12 -28.92
N ARG A 11 6.67 -15.24 -28.58
CA ARG A 11 7.23 -16.59 -28.70
C ARG A 11 7.65 -16.84 -30.16
N ARG A 12 8.95 -16.85 -30.45
CA ARG A 12 9.48 -17.47 -31.66
C ARG A 12 10.05 -18.83 -31.32
N LEU A 13 9.37 -19.88 -31.78
CA LEU A 13 9.91 -21.23 -31.89
C LEU A 13 10.99 -21.21 -32.98
N SER A 14 12.26 -21.35 -32.60
CA SER A 14 13.35 -21.60 -33.54
C SER A 14 13.60 -23.09 -33.60
N ALA A 15 13.22 -23.71 -34.72
CA ALA A 15 13.60 -25.06 -35.07
C ALA A 15 15.10 -25.11 -35.39
N ALA A 16 15.82 -26.02 -34.73
CA ALA A 16 17.22 -26.30 -35.00
C ALA A 16 17.37 -27.06 -36.32
N LEU A 17 18.24 -26.58 -37.21
CA LEU A 17 18.76 -27.33 -38.35
C LEU A 17 20.27 -27.43 -38.21
N LEU A 18 20.73 -28.67 -37.98
CA LEU A 18 22.13 -29.06 -38.05
C LEU A 18 22.60 -29.01 -39.51
N THR A 19 23.70 -28.30 -39.76
CA THR A 19 24.68 -28.68 -40.78
C THR A 19 26.07 -28.26 -40.31
N GLY A 20 26.96 -29.23 -40.17
CA GLY A 20 28.37 -28.99 -39.89
C GLY A 20 29.16 -28.75 -41.18
N SER A 21 30.29 -28.04 -41.08
CA SER A 21 31.61 -28.50 -41.53
C SER A 21 32.69 -27.46 -41.25
N LEU A 22 33.84 -28.00 -40.81
CA LEU A 22 35.15 -27.43 -40.47
C LEU A 22 35.76 -26.43 -41.47
N LEU A 23 36.57 -25.47 -40.98
CA LEU A 23 38.05 -25.48 -41.13
C LEU A 23 38.75 -24.26 -40.47
N ALA A 24 39.68 -24.60 -39.56
CA ALA A 24 41.01 -24.06 -39.21
C ALA A 24 41.36 -22.55 -39.32
N GLY A 25 42.01 -22.06 -38.25
CA GLY A 25 42.94 -20.92 -38.31
C GLY A 25 43.20 -20.30 -36.94
N GLY A 26 44.27 -20.72 -36.26
CA GLY A 26 44.55 -20.35 -34.87
C GLY A 26 45.22 -18.99 -34.66
N LEU A 27 45.16 -18.54 -33.40
CA LEU A 27 46.21 -17.79 -32.70
C LEU A 27 45.88 -17.82 -31.19
N LEU A 28 46.72 -18.54 -30.44
CA LEU A 28 46.65 -18.65 -28.99
C LEU A 28 47.13 -17.32 -28.37
N ALA A 29 46.20 -16.54 -27.82
CA ALA A 29 46.50 -15.51 -26.85
C ALA A 29 46.09 -16.03 -25.46
N VAL A 30 47.08 -16.31 -24.61
CA VAL A 30 46.87 -16.61 -23.19
C VAL A 30 46.48 -15.29 -22.51
N PRO A 31 45.30 -15.15 -21.89
CA PRO A 31 45.03 -14.00 -21.05
C PRO A 31 45.81 -14.18 -19.75
N ALA A 32 46.65 -13.20 -19.43
CA ALA A 32 47.22 -13.07 -18.10
C ALA A 32 46.09 -13.07 -17.07
N ALA A 33 46.17 -13.98 -16.10
CA ALA A 33 45.28 -13.98 -14.94
C ALA A 33 45.48 -12.67 -14.18
N ALA A 34 44.61 -11.70 -14.42
CA ALA A 34 44.44 -10.58 -13.52
C ALA A 34 43.91 -11.16 -12.21
N ALA A 35 44.77 -11.16 -11.19
CA ALA A 35 44.36 -11.44 -9.83
C ALA A 35 43.34 -10.37 -9.42
N VAL A 36 42.07 -10.72 -9.51
CA VAL A 36 40.99 -9.96 -8.86
C VAL A 36 41.23 -10.13 -7.37
N THR A 37 41.79 -9.10 -6.75
CA THR A 37 41.80 -8.96 -5.31
C THR A 37 40.33 -8.92 -4.87
N SER A 38 39.83 -10.01 -4.28
CA SER A 38 38.51 -10.02 -3.68
C SER A 38 38.56 -9.05 -2.51
N ALA A 39 38.02 -7.84 -2.70
CA ALA A 39 37.59 -7.02 -1.60
C ALA A 39 36.72 -7.92 -0.71
N ALA A 40 37.13 -8.12 0.55
CA ALA A 40 36.33 -8.87 1.51
C ALA A 40 34.94 -8.24 1.50
N ALA A 41 33.95 -8.97 0.98
CA ALA A 41 32.59 -8.47 0.91
C ALA A 41 32.16 -8.20 2.35
N THR A 42 32.02 -6.93 2.70
CA THR A 42 31.49 -6.53 4.00
C THR A 42 30.13 -7.20 4.17
N THR A 43 29.99 -8.02 5.21
CA THR A 43 28.75 -8.74 5.49
C THR A 43 27.63 -7.73 5.77
N ALA A 44 26.76 -7.51 4.78
CA ALA A 44 25.60 -6.65 4.95
C ALA A 44 24.45 -7.46 5.56
N VAL A 45 23.90 -6.98 6.67
CA VAL A 45 22.72 -7.59 7.32
C VAL A 45 21.48 -6.79 6.94
N ARG A 46 20.71 -7.29 5.98
CA ARG A 46 19.50 -6.67 5.44
C ARG A 46 18.28 -7.07 6.27
N VAL A 47 17.55 -6.09 6.76
CA VAL A 47 16.38 -6.23 7.64
C VAL A 47 15.24 -5.36 7.13
N ASN A 48 14.03 -5.61 7.62
CA ASN A 48 12.99 -4.60 7.60
C ASN A 48 13.46 -3.43 8.48
N GLN A 49 13.73 -2.27 7.88
CA GLN A 49 14.32 -1.13 8.59
C GLN A 49 13.34 -0.39 9.49
N VAL A 50 12.04 -0.70 9.39
CA VAL A 50 11.02 -0.19 10.32
C VAL A 50 10.94 -1.13 11.52
N GLY A 51 10.77 -2.43 11.28
CA GLY A 51 10.66 -3.40 12.35
C GLY A 51 9.80 -4.61 12.03
N TYR A 52 9.41 -5.30 13.09
CA TYR A 52 8.60 -6.51 13.01
C TYR A 52 7.46 -6.53 14.03
N LEU A 53 6.39 -7.27 13.71
CA LEU A 53 5.35 -7.55 14.70
C LEU A 53 5.84 -8.62 15.69
N PRO A 54 5.48 -8.54 16.99
CA PRO A 54 5.87 -9.56 17.97
C PRO A 54 5.44 -10.97 17.57
N ASP A 55 4.23 -11.13 17.04
CA ASP A 55 3.69 -12.42 16.58
C ASP A 55 4.10 -12.79 15.15
N GLY A 56 4.56 -11.82 14.34
CA GLY A 56 4.90 -12.00 12.93
C GLY A 56 6.26 -12.66 12.64
N PRO A 57 6.53 -12.97 11.36
CA PRO A 57 7.84 -13.43 10.92
C PRO A 57 8.89 -12.36 11.14
N LYS A 58 10.12 -12.79 11.44
CA LYS A 58 11.28 -11.90 11.62
C LYS A 58 12.49 -12.56 11.02
N ARG A 59 12.86 -12.10 9.83
CA ARG A 59 13.98 -12.65 9.07
C ARG A 59 14.85 -11.53 8.53
N ALA A 60 16.15 -11.80 8.51
CA ALA A 60 17.15 -10.96 7.86
C ALA A 60 17.86 -11.76 6.77
N THR A 61 18.26 -11.06 5.71
CA THR A 61 19.13 -11.62 4.67
C THR A 61 20.55 -11.10 4.88
N VAL A 62 21.49 -12.01 5.02
CA VAL A 62 22.91 -11.75 5.30
C VAL A 62 23.70 -11.98 4.02
N VAL A 63 24.29 -10.92 3.46
CA VAL A 63 25.13 -11.02 2.25
C VAL A 63 26.48 -11.59 2.64
N THR A 64 26.79 -12.81 2.19
CA THR A 64 28.03 -13.51 2.51
C THR A 64 28.30 -14.66 1.54
N THR A 65 29.57 -14.91 1.27
CA THR A 65 30.04 -16.09 0.51
C THR A 65 30.35 -17.30 1.40
N ALA A 66 30.22 -17.15 2.73
CA ALA A 66 30.37 -18.27 3.65
C ALA A 66 29.33 -19.35 3.34
N THR A 67 29.78 -20.59 3.26
CA THR A 67 28.92 -21.77 3.04
C THR A 67 28.46 -22.43 4.34
N GLN A 68 29.15 -22.12 5.44
CA GLN A 68 28.79 -22.57 6.78
C GLN A 68 27.89 -21.54 7.46
N SER A 69 27.00 -22.00 8.34
CA SER A 69 26.18 -21.12 9.17
C SER A 69 27.02 -20.14 9.98
N LEU A 70 26.59 -18.88 10.00
CA LEU A 70 27.14 -17.81 10.83
C LEU A 70 26.32 -17.69 12.12
N THR A 71 26.96 -17.25 13.20
CA THR A 71 26.24 -16.95 14.45
C THR A 71 25.64 -15.55 14.38
N TRP A 72 24.39 -15.43 14.81
CA TRP A 72 23.71 -14.15 14.96
C TRP A 72 23.28 -13.90 16.40
N GLN A 73 23.20 -12.62 16.76
CA GLN A 73 22.67 -12.13 18.04
C GLN A 73 21.73 -10.96 17.78
N LEU A 74 20.51 -11.04 18.33
CA LEU A 74 19.60 -9.90 18.41
C LEU A 74 19.96 -9.12 19.68
N ARG A 75 20.28 -7.84 19.51
CA ARG A 75 20.65 -6.95 20.62
C ARG A 75 19.60 -5.87 20.79
N ASP A 76 19.21 -5.59 22.04
CA ASP A 76 18.35 -4.45 22.35
C ASP A 76 19.11 -3.11 22.28
N ALA A 77 18.42 -2.00 22.54
CA ALA A 77 19.00 -0.66 22.50
C ALA A 77 20.13 -0.42 23.52
N SER A 78 20.25 -1.25 24.57
CA SER A 78 21.37 -1.19 25.53
C SER A 78 22.61 -1.94 25.03
N GLY A 79 22.48 -2.67 23.90
CA GLY A 79 23.51 -3.57 23.38
C GLY A 79 23.46 -4.97 23.97
N THR A 80 22.51 -5.26 24.86
CA THR A 80 22.36 -6.58 25.50
C THR A 80 21.80 -7.58 24.48
N ALA A 81 22.43 -8.75 24.36
CA ALA A 81 21.92 -9.82 23.51
C ALA A 81 20.67 -10.45 24.16
N VAL A 82 19.53 -10.36 23.47
CA VAL A 82 18.22 -10.85 23.94
C VAL A 82 17.78 -12.14 23.23
N ALA A 83 18.42 -12.46 22.10
CA ALA A 83 18.29 -13.73 21.40
C ALA A 83 19.55 -14.02 20.58
N SER A 84 19.78 -15.27 20.24
CA SER A 84 20.89 -15.69 19.38
C SER A 84 20.55 -16.97 18.63
N GLY A 85 21.25 -17.24 17.53
CA GLY A 85 21.11 -18.48 16.78
C GLY A 85 22.12 -18.57 15.64
N ALA A 86 21.83 -19.45 14.70
CA ALA A 86 22.64 -19.67 13.51
C ALA A 86 21.86 -19.28 12.25
N THR A 87 22.55 -18.77 11.23
CA THR A 87 21.96 -18.52 9.91
C THR A 87 21.78 -19.82 9.13
N ALA A 88 20.81 -19.85 8.23
CA ALA A 88 20.63 -20.91 7.25
C ALA A 88 21.28 -20.50 5.92
N PRO A 89 22.27 -21.25 5.39
CA PRO A 89 22.83 -20.98 4.08
C PRO A 89 21.78 -21.09 2.97
N HIS A 90 21.72 -20.09 2.10
CA HIS A 90 20.91 -20.11 0.88
C HIS A 90 21.80 -20.24 -0.36
N GLY A 91 22.92 -19.50 -0.38
CA GLY A 91 23.90 -19.53 -1.46
C GLY A 91 23.63 -18.41 -2.47
N ALA A 92 23.91 -18.66 -3.75
CA ALA A 92 23.75 -17.66 -4.80
C ALA A 92 22.27 -17.35 -5.05
N ASP A 93 21.89 -16.09 -4.85
CA ASP A 93 20.59 -15.53 -5.21
C ASP A 93 20.71 -14.82 -6.56
N ALA A 94 20.19 -15.47 -7.61
CA ALA A 94 20.35 -15.00 -8.97
C ALA A 94 19.79 -13.59 -9.24
N PRO A 95 18.60 -13.19 -8.74
CA PRO A 95 18.04 -11.87 -9.01
C PRO A 95 18.85 -10.73 -8.40
N SER A 96 19.45 -10.92 -7.23
CA SER A 96 20.31 -9.91 -6.60
C SER A 96 21.77 -9.97 -7.05
N GLY A 97 22.20 -11.08 -7.64
CA GLY A 97 23.61 -11.33 -7.97
C GLY A 97 24.49 -11.53 -6.73
N GLN A 98 23.91 -11.82 -5.57
CA GLN A 98 24.62 -11.94 -4.29
C GLN A 98 24.58 -13.38 -3.77
N SER A 99 25.59 -13.78 -2.99
CA SER A 99 25.49 -14.97 -2.15
C SER A 99 24.95 -14.57 -0.77
N VAL A 100 23.98 -15.31 -0.24
CA VAL A 100 23.30 -14.95 1.01
C VAL A 100 23.05 -16.12 1.94
N GLN A 101 22.78 -15.77 3.21
CA GLN A 101 22.18 -16.66 4.21
C GLN A 101 21.00 -15.95 4.89
N VAL A 102 20.12 -16.71 5.54
CA VAL A 102 18.95 -16.16 6.25
C VAL A 102 19.13 -16.32 7.76
N ALA A 103 18.94 -15.24 8.51
CA ALA A 103 18.81 -15.29 9.96
C ALA A 103 17.32 -15.23 10.32
N ASP A 104 16.78 -16.30 10.94
CA ASP A 104 15.39 -16.34 11.42
C ASP A 104 15.36 -16.18 12.94
N PHE A 105 14.75 -15.08 13.39
CA PHE A 105 14.57 -14.75 14.80
C PHE A 105 13.08 -14.59 15.14
N SER A 106 12.20 -15.24 14.37
CA SER A 106 10.74 -15.18 14.53
C SER A 106 10.25 -15.71 15.89
N SER A 107 11.05 -16.57 16.54
CA SER A 107 10.79 -17.10 17.88
C SER A 107 10.90 -16.04 18.98
N TYR A 108 11.63 -14.95 18.76
CA TYR A 108 11.66 -13.82 19.69
C TYR A 108 10.34 -13.06 19.65
N LYS A 109 9.70 -12.95 20.81
CA LYS A 109 8.39 -12.29 21.00
C LYS A 109 8.47 -11.01 21.84
N GLY A 110 9.68 -10.64 22.30
CA GLY A 110 9.87 -9.40 23.05
C GLY A 110 9.53 -8.17 22.21
N SER A 111 9.20 -7.08 22.88
CA SER A 111 8.87 -5.80 22.25
C SER A 111 9.83 -4.72 22.73
N GLY A 112 10.11 -3.74 21.88
CA GLY A 112 11.06 -2.67 22.14
C GLY A 112 11.43 -1.93 20.87
N SER A 113 12.26 -0.90 21.03
CA SER A 113 12.76 -0.09 19.93
C SER A 113 14.28 -0.15 19.85
N GLY A 114 14.82 0.10 18.65
CA GLY A 114 16.26 0.20 18.44
C GLY A 114 17.01 -1.13 18.55
N TYR A 115 16.37 -2.25 18.20
CA TYR A 115 17.06 -3.54 18.10
C TYR A 115 18.06 -3.53 16.94
N VAL A 116 19.18 -4.23 17.12
CA VAL A 116 20.17 -4.47 16.07
C VAL A 116 20.42 -5.97 15.97
N LEU A 117 20.30 -6.52 14.76
CA LEU A 117 20.74 -7.89 14.49
C LEU A 117 22.22 -7.87 14.12
N SER A 118 23.05 -8.51 14.93
CA SER A 118 24.48 -8.66 14.66
C SER A 118 24.79 -10.05 14.14
N VAL A 119 25.52 -10.15 13.03
CA VAL A 119 25.98 -11.40 12.41
C VAL A 119 27.47 -11.26 12.13
N ASP A 120 28.27 -12.15 12.71
CA ASP A 120 29.74 -12.15 12.58
C ASP A 120 30.40 -10.76 12.79
N GLY A 121 29.94 -10.05 13.82
CA GLY A 121 30.45 -8.72 14.18
C GLY A 121 29.92 -7.54 13.35
N GLN A 122 29.14 -7.79 12.29
CA GLN A 122 28.44 -6.74 11.53
C GLN A 122 27.01 -6.55 12.03
N GLY A 123 26.54 -5.30 12.14
CA GLY A 123 25.19 -4.97 12.60
C GLY A 123 24.25 -4.55 11.46
N SER A 124 22.97 -4.85 11.60
CA SER A 124 21.91 -4.29 10.76
C SER A 124 21.66 -2.80 11.04
N ALA A 125 20.84 -2.15 10.20
CA ALA A 125 20.15 -0.93 10.63
C ALA A 125 19.29 -1.23 11.88
N PRO A 126 19.10 -0.26 12.80
CA PRO A 126 18.24 -0.44 13.96
C PRO A 126 16.77 -0.54 13.53
N PHE A 127 15.98 -1.34 14.24
CA PHE A 127 14.56 -1.56 13.96
C PHE A 127 13.74 -1.79 15.23
N ASP A 128 12.42 -1.67 15.13
CA ASP A 128 11.51 -1.90 16.26
C ASP A 128 10.91 -3.31 16.25
N ILE A 129 10.48 -3.80 17.42
CA ILE A 129 9.54 -4.92 17.51
C ILE A 129 8.35 -4.45 18.35
N ARG A 130 7.20 -4.22 17.71
CA ARG A 130 6.02 -3.65 18.39
C ARG A 130 4.70 -4.00 17.70
N ALA A 131 3.63 -4.14 18.48
CA ALA A 131 2.33 -4.58 17.97
C ALA A 131 1.63 -3.55 17.08
N ASN A 132 1.94 -2.26 17.24
CA ASN A 132 1.36 -1.15 16.45
C ASN A 132 2.29 -0.68 15.31
N LEU A 133 3.18 -1.55 14.83
CA LEU A 133 4.24 -1.18 13.88
C LEU A 133 3.70 -0.46 12.64
N TYR A 134 2.65 -1.01 12.05
CA TYR A 134 2.09 -0.57 10.76
C TYR A 134 0.90 0.40 10.89
N ASP A 135 0.49 0.78 12.11
CA ASP A 135 -0.69 1.64 12.32
C ASP A 135 -0.56 2.99 11.60
N THR A 136 0.61 3.63 11.70
CA THR A 136 0.86 4.91 11.02
C THR A 136 1.02 4.73 9.51
N LEU A 137 1.69 3.65 9.08
CA LEU A 137 1.90 3.38 7.65
C LEU A 137 0.58 3.17 6.92
N ARG A 138 -0.40 2.51 7.56
CA ARG A 138 -1.78 2.41 7.06
C ARG A 138 -2.35 3.79 6.73
N SER A 139 -2.30 4.75 7.68
CA SER A 139 -2.86 6.08 7.45
C SER A 139 -2.05 6.92 6.47
N ASP A 140 -0.73 6.82 6.48
CA ASP A 140 0.15 7.63 5.61
C ASP A 140 0.08 7.16 4.15
N SER A 141 0.09 5.86 3.91
CA SER A 141 -0.09 5.29 2.57
C SER A 141 -1.45 5.61 1.96
N MET A 142 -2.50 5.78 2.78
CA MET A 142 -3.81 6.27 2.33
C MET A 142 -3.84 7.80 2.15
N ALA A 143 -3.07 8.56 2.93
CA ALA A 143 -2.98 10.02 2.77
C ALA A 143 -2.37 10.42 1.42
N PHE A 144 -1.55 9.56 0.80
CA PHE A 144 -1.05 9.73 -0.57
C PHE A 144 -2.14 10.16 -1.55
N PHE A 145 -3.32 9.52 -1.49
CA PHE A 145 -4.43 9.80 -2.40
C PHE A 145 -4.99 11.22 -2.20
N TYR A 146 -5.07 11.70 -0.96
CA TYR A 146 -5.44 13.10 -0.68
C TYR A 146 -4.44 14.06 -1.34
N HIS A 147 -3.14 13.81 -1.22
CA HIS A 147 -2.12 14.63 -1.88
C HIS A 147 -2.24 14.61 -3.42
N GLN A 148 -2.66 13.48 -3.99
CA GLN A 148 -2.88 13.31 -5.43
C GLN A 148 -4.22 13.91 -5.92
N ARG A 149 -5.13 14.38 -5.06
CA ARG A 149 -6.42 14.91 -5.52
C ARG A 149 -6.26 16.10 -6.48
N SER A 150 -6.82 15.97 -7.67
CA SER A 150 -7.05 17.04 -8.63
C SER A 150 -8.35 17.78 -8.29
N GLY A 151 -8.48 19.04 -8.68
CA GLY A 151 -9.73 19.78 -8.55
C GLY A 151 -10.10 20.26 -7.14
N ILE A 152 -9.18 20.18 -6.16
CA ILE A 152 -9.37 20.66 -4.79
C ILE A 152 -8.06 21.24 -4.24
N PRO A 153 -8.09 22.29 -3.39
CA PRO A 153 -6.92 22.70 -2.63
C PRO A 153 -6.47 21.60 -1.68
N ILE A 154 -5.15 21.45 -1.53
CA ILE A 154 -4.58 20.59 -0.50
C ILE A 154 -4.35 21.45 0.74
N ASP A 155 -5.06 21.14 1.82
CA ASP A 155 -5.12 21.94 3.04
C ASP A 155 -3.89 21.71 3.93
N ALA A 156 -3.25 22.80 4.34
CA ALA A 156 -2.09 22.77 5.22
C ALA A 156 -2.36 22.12 6.59
N SER A 157 -3.59 22.19 7.09
CA SER A 157 -4.00 21.57 8.36
C SER A 157 -4.11 20.05 8.28
N LEU A 158 -4.28 19.50 7.08
CA LEU A 158 -4.40 18.06 6.83
C LEU A 158 -3.10 17.45 6.31
N ALA A 159 -2.50 18.10 5.31
CA ALA A 159 -1.32 17.61 4.59
C ALA A 159 0.00 18.20 5.11
N GLY A 160 -0.05 19.24 5.95
CA GLY A 160 1.12 20.02 6.36
C GLY A 160 1.46 21.15 5.37
N ALA A 161 2.02 22.25 5.89
CA ALA A 161 2.25 23.46 5.12
C ALA A 161 3.17 23.27 3.89
N ALA A 162 4.13 22.35 3.96
CA ALA A 162 5.05 22.06 2.86
C ALA A 162 4.35 21.40 1.65
N TYR A 163 3.23 20.71 1.89
CA TYR A 163 2.46 19.99 0.87
C TYR A 163 1.19 20.73 0.43
N ALA A 164 0.83 21.80 1.15
CA ALA A 164 -0.32 22.60 0.83
C ALA A 164 -0.17 23.23 -0.55
N ARG A 165 -1.22 23.19 -1.35
CA ARG A 165 -1.23 23.79 -2.69
C ARG A 165 -2.64 24.23 -3.10
N PRO A 166 -2.76 25.23 -3.99
CA PRO A 166 -4.03 25.54 -4.63
C PRO A 166 -4.61 24.35 -5.39
N ALA A 167 -5.89 24.45 -5.74
CA ALA A 167 -6.54 23.45 -6.58
C ALA A 167 -5.91 23.44 -7.98
N GLY A 168 -5.40 22.29 -8.38
CA GLY A 168 -4.97 22.08 -9.77
C GLY A 168 -6.15 21.73 -10.66
N HIS A 169 -6.08 22.13 -11.92
CA HIS A 169 -6.97 21.73 -12.99
C HIS A 169 -8.47 22.01 -12.72
N LEU A 170 -8.79 23.26 -12.34
CA LEU A 170 -10.16 23.78 -12.23
C LEU A 170 -10.54 24.82 -13.30
N GLY A 171 -9.76 24.94 -14.37
CA GLY A 171 -9.97 25.95 -15.43
C GLY A 171 -9.61 27.37 -15.01
N VAL A 172 -8.87 27.53 -13.91
CA VAL A 172 -8.29 28.81 -13.49
C VAL A 172 -6.91 28.93 -14.13
N ALA A 173 -6.64 30.05 -14.80
CA ALA A 173 -5.36 30.28 -15.45
C ALA A 173 -4.18 30.10 -14.47
N PRO A 174 -3.10 29.40 -14.87
CA PRO A 174 -2.78 28.97 -16.23
C PRO A 174 -3.46 27.68 -16.71
N ASN A 175 -4.15 26.93 -15.85
CA ASN A 175 -4.76 25.66 -16.25
C ASN A 175 -5.83 25.84 -17.34
N LYS A 176 -5.86 24.88 -18.28
CA LYS A 176 -6.82 24.84 -19.41
C LYS A 176 -7.79 23.66 -19.32
N GLY A 177 -7.97 23.12 -18.13
CA GLY A 177 -8.90 22.04 -17.77
C GLY A 177 -9.05 22.00 -16.25
N ASP A 178 -9.89 21.15 -15.66
CA ASP A 178 -10.61 20.02 -16.27
C ASP A 178 -12.15 20.20 -16.29
N THR A 179 -12.64 21.44 -16.15
CA THR A 179 -14.08 21.74 -16.06
C THR A 179 -14.81 21.79 -17.41
N SER A 180 -14.08 21.87 -18.52
CA SER A 180 -14.61 21.81 -19.89
C SER A 180 -13.50 21.38 -20.86
N VAL A 181 -13.08 20.13 -20.77
CA VAL A 181 -11.95 19.57 -21.54
C VAL A 181 -12.40 19.17 -22.94
N PRO A 182 -11.75 19.64 -24.03
CA PRO A 182 -12.03 19.16 -25.38
C PRO A 182 -11.47 17.74 -25.59
N CYS A 183 -12.10 16.98 -26.48
CA CYS A 183 -11.46 15.80 -27.03
C CYS A 183 -10.21 16.14 -27.84
N GLN A 184 -9.28 15.19 -27.91
CA GLN A 184 -8.25 15.20 -28.94
C GLN A 184 -8.87 15.39 -30.32
N ALA A 185 -8.12 16.06 -31.21
CA ALA A 185 -8.53 16.21 -32.60
C ALA A 185 -8.92 14.84 -33.19
N THR A 186 -10.05 14.79 -33.91
CA THR A 186 -10.66 13.58 -34.51
C THR A 186 -11.35 12.58 -33.56
N VAL A 187 -11.29 12.77 -32.24
CA VAL A 187 -11.99 11.90 -31.28
C VAL A 187 -13.45 12.32 -31.10
N CYS A 188 -13.71 13.61 -30.83
CA CYS A 188 -15.05 14.17 -30.73
C CYS A 188 -15.03 15.70 -30.91
N ASP A 189 -16.20 16.32 -31.08
CA ASP A 189 -16.38 17.77 -31.30
C ASP A 189 -17.02 18.51 -30.11
N TYR A 190 -17.01 17.90 -28.93
CA TYR A 190 -17.57 18.47 -27.71
C TYR A 190 -16.54 18.50 -26.57
N THR A 191 -16.90 19.17 -25.48
CA THR A 191 -16.12 19.22 -24.24
C THR A 191 -16.85 18.48 -23.12
N GLN A 192 -16.10 18.02 -22.10
CA GLN A 192 -16.66 17.39 -20.91
C GLN A 192 -16.01 17.92 -19.63
N ASP A 193 -16.83 18.05 -18.60
CA ASP A 193 -16.35 18.28 -17.23
C ASP A 193 -15.87 16.97 -16.64
N VAL A 194 -14.56 16.88 -16.43
CA VAL A 194 -13.88 15.71 -15.87
C VAL A 194 -13.02 16.11 -14.67
N ARG A 195 -13.40 17.16 -13.94
CA ARG A 195 -12.69 17.61 -12.73
C ARG A 195 -12.69 16.54 -11.63
N GLY A 196 -11.84 16.72 -10.62
CA GLY A 196 -11.70 15.75 -9.53
C GLY A 196 -10.80 14.57 -9.91
N GLY A 197 -10.89 13.50 -9.14
CA GLY A 197 -10.03 12.31 -9.26
C GLY A 197 -8.61 12.55 -8.77
N TRP A 198 -7.78 11.53 -8.90
CA TRP A 198 -6.37 11.57 -8.54
C TRP A 198 -5.50 11.85 -9.77
N TYR A 199 -4.45 12.64 -9.59
CA TYR A 199 -3.28 12.57 -10.45
C TYR A 199 -2.66 11.19 -10.29
N ASP A 200 -2.36 10.57 -11.42
CA ASP A 200 -2.05 9.15 -11.47
C ASP A 200 -0.70 8.81 -10.86
N ALA A 201 0.30 9.61 -11.18
CA ALA A 201 1.68 9.32 -10.87
C ALA A 201 2.46 10.60 -10.55
N GLY A 202 3.70 10.70 -11.03
CA GLY A 202 4.47 11.92 -10.96
C GLY A 202 3.96 13.02 -11.90
N ASP A 203 3.03 12.71 -12.79
CA ASP A 203 2.37 13.60 -13.75
C ASP A 203 1.00 14.10 -13.31
N HIS A 204 0.41 14.98 -14.12
CA HIS A 204 -0.93 15.53 -13.85
C HIS A 204 -2.02 14.86 -14.71
N GLY A 205 -1.72 13.77 -15.40
CA GLY A 205 -2.70 12.94 -16.10
C GLY A 205 -3.58 12.15 -15.12
N LYS A 206 -4.76 11.76 -15.63
CA LYS A 206 -5.75 10.95 -14.90
C LYS A 206 -6.29 9.89 -15.85
N TYR A 207 -6.23 8.61 -15.47
CA TYR A 207 -6.40 7.48 -16.38
C TYR A 207 -7.42 6.50 -15.82
N VAL A 208 -8.45 6.16 -16.60
CA VAL A 208 -9.57 5.34 -16.11
C VAL A 208 -9.15 3.90 -15.82
N VAL A 209 -8.21 3.34 -16.61
CA VAL A 209 -7.70 1.99 -16.39
C VAL A 209 -6.94 1.91 -15.07
N ASN A 210 -5.94 2.77 -14.87
CA ASN A 210 -5.13 2.74 -13.66
C ASN A 210 -5.88 3.22 -12.41
N GLY A 211 -6.76 4.23 -12.57
CA GLY A 211 -7.69 4.68 -11.53
C GLY A 211 -8.71 3.62 -11.13
N GLY A 212 -9.15 2.77 -12.07
CA GLY A 212 -10.09 1.68 -11.85
C GLY A 212 -9.58 0.63 -10.86
N ILE A 213 -8.41 0.04 -11.13
CA ILE A 213 -7.78 -0.93 -10.21
C ILE A 213 -7.43 -0.29 -8.86
N SER A 214 -6.93 0.95 -8.85
CA SER A 214 -6.55 1.66 -7.63
C SER A 214 -7.76 1.91 -6.72
N THR A 215 -8.87 2.37 -7.32
CA THR A 215 -10.15 2.55 -6.62
C THR A 215 -10.67 1.22 -6.09
N TRP A 216 -10.61 0.16 -6.91
CA TRP A 216 -11.05 -1.17 -6.49
C TRP A 216 -10.27 -1.66 -5.27
N LEU A 217 -8.95 -1.46 -5.24
CA LEU A 217 -8.11 -1.85 -4.11
C LEU A 217 -8.46 -1.06 -2.84
N MET A 218 -8.68 0.25 -2.95
CA MET A 218 -9.09 1.09 -1.82
C MET A 218 -10.44 0.65 -1.24
N VAL A 219 -11.45 0.44 -2.10
CA VAL A 219 -12.78 -0.02 -1.65
C VAL A 219 -12.72 -1.47 -1.16
N ASN A 220 -11.94 -2.34 -1.80
CA ASN A 220 -11.74 -3.73 -1.37
C ASN A 220 -11.03 -3.81 -0.01
N SER A 221 -10.12 -2.89 0.32
CA SER A 221 -9.49 -2.83 1.65
C SER A 221 -10.56 -2.69 2.74
N PHE A 222 -11.49 -1.75 2.57
CA PHE A 222 -12.62 -1.57 3.48
C PHE A 222 -13.59 -2.75 3.45
N GLU A 223 -14.00 -3.20 2.27
CA GLU A 223 -14.98 -4.27 2.10
C GLU A 223 -14.49 -5.58 2.76
N ARG A 224 -13.20 -5.89 2.59
CA ARG A 224 -12.51 -7.02 3.24
C ARG A 224 -12.44 -6.83 4.75
N ALA A 225 -11.99 -5.67 5.23
CA ALA A 225 -11.91 -5.40 6.66
C ALA A 225 -13.28 -5.55 7.33
N LYS A 226 -14.35 -5.10 6.68
CA LYS A 226 -15.73 -5.25 7.16
C LYS A 226 -16.16 -6.70 7.27
N ARG A 227 -15.84 -7.54 6.28
CA ARG A 227 -16.10 -9.00 6.34
C ARG A 227 -15.35 -9.67 7.49
N ALA A 228 -14.15 -9.17 7.83
CA ALA A 228 -13.33 -9.66 8.93
C ALA A 228 -13.68 -9.02 10.30
N GLY A 229 -14.59 -8.04 10.37
CA GLY A 229 -14.91 -7.29 11.59
C GLY A 229 -13.77 -6.38 12.07
N LYS A 230 -12.97 -5.85 11.14
CA LYS A 230 -11.78 -5.01 11.38
C LYS A 230 -11.89 -3.61 10.74
N ASP A 231 -13.05 -3.24 10.23
CA ASP A 231 -13.30 -2.00 9.48
C ASP A 231 -13.22 -0.72 10.33
N SER A 232 -13.26 -0.80 11.66
CA SER A 232 -13.12 0.37 12.53
C SER A 232 -11.81 1.15 12.32
N ALA A 233 -10.73 0.45 11.95
CA ALA A 233 -9.44 1.07 11.64
C ALA A 233 -9.40 1.82 10.30
N LEU A 234 -10.44 1.65 9.48
CA LEU A 234 -10.66 2.27 8.17
C LEU A 234 -11.98 3.06 8.13
N GLY A 235 -12.57 3.30 9.31
CA GLY A 235 -13.86 3.97 9.46
C GLY A 235 -13.79 5.49 9.29
N ASP A 236 -14.88 6.15 9.65
CA ASP A 236 -14.94 7.62 9.68
C ASP A 236 -13.89 8.16 10.68
N SER A 237 -13.30 9.31 10.34
CA SER A 237 -12.37 10.07 11.17
C SER A 237 -11.04 9.37 11.43
N THR A 238 -10.67 8.40 10.59
CA THR A 238 -9.42 7.64 10.65
C THR A 238 -8.32 8.17 9.73
N LEU A 239 -8.65 8.92 8.69
CA LEU A 239 -7.71 9.54 7.75
C LEU A 239 -7.70 11.05 7.89
N ARG A 240 -6.70 11.73 7.32
CA ARG A 240 -6.58 13.20 7.32
C ARG A 240 -7.19 13.78 6.04
N VAL A 241 -8.50 13.64 5.89
CA VAL A 241 -9.24 14.11 4.71
C VAL A 241 -10.25 15.20 5.06
N PRO A 242 -10.72 16.03 4.11
CA PRO A 242 -11.74 17.04 4.37
C PRO A 242 -13.09 16.46 4.82
N GLU A 243 -13.38 15.22 4.44
CA GLU A 243 -14.67 14.57 4.66
C GLU A 243 -14.87 13.99 6.07
N ARG A 244 -13.84 14.05 6.93
CA ARG A 244 -13.90 13.48 8.30
C ARG A 244 -15.11 13.95 9.08
N GLY A 245 -15.75 13.02 9.78
CA GLY A 245 -16.90 13.24 10.66
C GLY A 245 -18.23 13.33 9.93
N ASN A 246 -18.29 12.91 8.66
CA ASN A 246 -19.51 12.95 7.85
C ASN A 246 -20.39 11.68 7.97
N GLY A 247 -19.97 10.69 8.76
CA GLY A 247 -20.65 9.40 8.92
C GLY A 247 -20.33 8.34 7.86
N THR A 248 -19.49 8.66 6.87
CA THR A 248 -18.96 7.73 5.86
C THR A 248 -17.54 7.32 6.26
N PRO A 249 -17.14 6.05 6.06
CA PRO A 249 -15.76 5.65 6.27
C PRO A 249 -14.79 6.49 5.42
N ASP A 250 -13.76 7.09 6.03
CA ASP A 250 -12.88 8.03 5.33
C ASP A 250 -12.17 7.39 4.12
N VAL A 251 -11.86 6.09 4.18
CA VAL A 251 -11.30 5.34 3.04
C VAL A 251 -12.27 5.29 1.85
N LEU A 252 -13.58 5.26 2.12
CA LEU A 252 -14.62 5.33 1.10
C LEU A 252 -14.83 6.76 0.61
N ASP A 253 -14.67 7.78 1.45
CA ASP A 253 -14.65 9.18 0.99
C ASP A 253 -13.49 9.45 0.04
N GLU A 254 -12.30 8.93 0.35
CA GLU A 254 -11.15 9.05 -0.54
C GLU A 254 -11.42 8.31 -1.87
N ALA A 255 -11.90 7.07 -1.83
CA ALA A 255 -12.25 6.31 -3.04
C ALA A 255 -13.40 6.97 -3.84
N ARG A 256 -14.34 7.64 -3.17
CA ARG A 256 -15.43 8.38 -3.80
C ARG A 256 -14.90 9.51 -4.68
N TRP A 257 -13.79 10.15 -4.30
CA TRP A 257 -13.16 11.21 -5.08
C TRP A 257 -12.77 10.73 -6.49
N GLU A 258 -12.21 9.52 -6.59
CA GLU A 258 -11.88 8.89 -7.87
C GLU A 258 -13.12 8.31 -8.56
N LEU A 259 -14.05 7.68 -7.84
CA LEU A 259 -15.31 7.18 -8.43
C LEU A 259 -16.11 8.28 -9.13
N ASP A 260 -16.18 9.48 -8.54
CA ASP A 260 -16.83 10.63 -9.18
C ASP A 260 -16.10 11.03 -10.49
N PHE A 261 -14.77 10.95 -10.53
CA PHE A 261 -14.00 11.15 -11.76
C PHE A 261 -14.24 10.04 -12.79
N LEU A 262 -14.16 8.76 -12.40
CA LEU A 262 -14.41 7.63 -13.30
C LEU A 262 -15.81 7.72 -13.94
N MET A 263 -16.83 8.09 -13.17
CA MET A 263 -18.18 8.31 -13.69
C MET A 263 -18.27 9.55 -14.59
N ARG A 264 -17.53 10.63 -14.29
CA ARG A 264 -17.41 11.79 -15.19
C ARG A 264 -16.70 11.45 -16.49
N MET A 265 -15.89 10.40 -16.55
CA MET A 265 -15.26 9.94 -17.80
C MET A 265 -16.21 9.13 -18.70
N GLN A 266 -17.41 8.80 -18.22
CA GLN A 266 -18.42 8.11 -19.04
C GLN A 266 -18.99 9.04 -20.11
N VAL A 267 -18.98 8.58 -21.35
CA VAL A 267 -19.53 9.29 -22.50
C VAL A 267 -21.05 9.49 -22.31
N PRO A 268 -21.55 10.73 -22.42
CA PRO A 268 -22.97 11.04 -22.22
C PRO A 268 -23.89 10.36 -23.23
N GLU A 269 -25.15 10.18 -22.84
CA GLU A 269 -26.19 9.72 -23.76
C GLU A 269 -26.32 10.66 -24.98
N GLY A 270 -26.66 10.08 -26.14
CA GLY A 270 -26.79 10.82 -27.40
C GLY A 270 -25.47 11.24 -28.07
N LYS A 271 -24.32 10.90 -27.48
CA LYS A 271 -22.99 11.10 -28.09
C LYS A 271 -22.47 9.79 -28.72
N PRO A 272 -21.58 9.85 -29.73
CA PRO A 272 -20.87 8.67 -30.22
C PRO A 272 -20.15 7.96 -29.07
N TYR A 273 -20.28 6.63 -29.00
CA TYR A 273 -19.80 5.80 -27.89
C TYR A 273 -20.50 6.02 -26.53
N ALA A 274 -21.75 6.52 -26.52
CA ALA A 274 -22.56 6.66 -25.29
C ALA A 274 -22.43 5.44 -24.36
N GLY A 275 -22.13 5.71 -23.08
CA GLY A 275 -21.91 4.70 -22.05
C GLY A 275 -20.49 4.14 -21.95
N MET A 276 -19.65 4.25 -23.00
CA MET A 276 -18.21 3.95 -22.90
C MET A 276 -17.51 4.96 -21.99
N ALA A 277 -16.33 4.66 -21.48
CA ALA A 277 -15.49 5.61 -20.76
C ALA A 277 -14.34 6.10 -21.64
N PHE A 278 -14.11 7.42 -21.66
CA PHE A 278 -12.86 8.00 -22.16
C PHE A 278 -11.68 7.33 -21.47
N HIS A 279 -10.61 7.05 -22.21
CA HIS A 279 -9.52 6.26 -21.64
C HIS A 279 -8.74 7.03 -20.57
N LYS A 280 -8.52 8.32 -20.82
CA LYS A 280 -7.69 9.20 -20.00
C LYS A 280 -7.91 10.67 -20.33
N VAL A 281 -7.49 11.54 -19.42
CA VAL A 281 -7.36 12.98 -19.62
C VAL A 281 -5.98 13.42 -19.14
N HIS A 282 -5.22 14.08 -20.01
CA HIS A 282 -3.91 14.62 -19.64
C HIS A 282 -3.53 15.80 -20.53
N ASP A 283 -2.30 16.28 -20.35
CA ASP A 283 -1.72 17.39 -21.10
C ASP A 283 -1.49 17.01 -22.56
N ALA A 284 -1.58 17.96 -23.48
CA ALA A 284 -1.24 17.74 -24.89
C ALA A 284 0.26 17.42 -25.11
N ALA A 285 1.13 17.75 -24.16
CA ALA A 285 2.57 17.47 -24.19
C ALA A 285 3.14 17.32 -22.79
N TRP A 286 4.22 16.53 -22.66
CA TRP A 286 4.89 16.31 -21.39
C TRP A 286 5.44 17.62 -20.82
N THR A 287 5.11 17.90 -19.56
CA THR A 287 5.65 19.01 -18.78
C THR A 287 6.99 18.66 -18.13
N GLY A 288 7.83 19.68 -17.91
CA GLY A 288 9.08 19.53 -17.15
C GLY A 288 8.86 19.57 -15.64
N MET A 289 9.93 19.33 -14.88
CA MET A 289 9.95 19.42 -13.42
C MET A 289 10.94 20.50 -12.96
N PRO A 290 10.67 21.20 -11.83
CA PRO A 290 9.47 21.08 -11.01
C PRO A 290 8.25 21.78 -11.64
N LEU A 291 7.04 21.30 -11.32
CA LEU A 291 5.78 21.93 -11.71
C LEU A 291 4.67 21.57 -10.72
N ARG A 292 4.02 22.58 -10.12
CA ARG A 292 2.86 22.35 -9.25
C ARG A 292 1.57 22.26 -10.09
N PRO A 293 0.57 21.42 -9.72
CA PRO A 293 -0.62 21.21 -10.55
C PRO A 293 -1.40 22.47 -10.96
N ASP A 294 -1.51 23.46 -10.09
CA ASP A 294 -2.19 24.73 -10.38
C ASP A 294 -1.41 25.66 -11.31
N GLN A 295 -0.15 25.34 -11.60
CA GLN A 295 0.73 26.12 -12.48
C GLN A 295 0.85 25.52 -13.88
N ASP A 296 0.19 24.39 -14.14
CA ASP A 296 0.25 23.70 -15.42
C ASP A 296 -0.41 24.52 -16.55
N PRO A 297 0.33 24.94 -17.59
CA PRO A 297 -0.21 25.74 -18.69
C PRO A 297 -0.70 24.92 -19.89
N GLN A 298 -0.53 23.60 -19.87
CA GLN A 298 -0.83 22.76 -21.03
C GLN A 298 -2.32 22.71 -21.33
N PRO A 299 -2.71 22.67 -22.62
CA PRO A 299 -4.05 22.23 -22.99
C PRO A 299 -4.29 20.81 -22.46
N ARG A 300 -5.48 20.59 -21.92
CA ARG A 300 -5.94 19.27 -21.46
C ARG A 300 -6.79 18.65 -22.55
N GLU A 301 -6.63 17.35 -22.78
CA GLU A 301 -7.34 16.64 -23.85
C GLU A 301 -8.00 15.36 -23.33
N LEU A 302 -9.23 15.08 -23.78
CA LEU A 302 -9.87 13.78 -23.59
C LEU A 302 -9.44 12.84 -24.70
N HIS A 303 -8.91 11.70 -24.30
CA HIS A 303 -8.45 10.66 -25.22
C HIS A 303 -9.58 9.67 -25.49
N ARG A 304 -9.59 9.14 -26.71
CA ARG A 304 -10.64 8.25 -27.22
C ARG A 304 -11.05 7.18 -26.19
N PRO A 305 -12.35 6.87 -26.07
CA PRO A 305 -12.79 5.77 -25.24
C PRO A 305 -12.09 4.44 -25.56
N SER A 306 -11.91 3.61 -24.54
CA SER A 306 -11.42 2.24 -24.72
C SER A 306 -12.31 1.23 -24.00
N THR A 307 -12.30 -0.01 -24.49
CA THR A 307 -13.04 -1.11 -23.86
C THR A 307 -12.51 -1.40 -22.46
N ALA A 308 -11.18 -1.40 -22.27
CA ALA A 308 -10.54 -1.58 -20.97
C ALA A 308 -10.98 -0.53 -19.94
N ALA A 309 -10.95 0.76 -20.32
CA ALA A 309 -11.40 1.85 -19.45
C ALA A 309 -12.88 1.73 -19.10
N THR A 310 -13.70 1.37 -20.08
CA THR A 310 -15.15 1.18 -19.87
C THR A 310 -15.43 0.05 -18.88
N LEU A 311 -14.70 -1.06 -18.98
CA LEU A 311 -14.88 -2.21 -18.10
C LEU A 311 -14.29 -1.97 -16.69
N ASN A 312 -13.19 -1.23 -16.59
CA ASN A 312 -12.67 -0.73 -15.31
C ASN A 312 -13.71 0.14 -14.58
N LEU A 313 -14.33 1.09 -15.29
CA LEU A 313 -15.47 1.86 -14.75
C LEU A 313 -16.62 0.94 -14.33
N ALA A 314 -16.99 -0.05 -15.16
CA ALA A 314 -18.06 -0.97 -14.83
C ALA A 314 -17.80 -1.76 -13.54
N ALA A 315 -16.57 -2.25 -13.38
CA ALA A 315 -16.15 -3.02 -12.22
C ALA A 315 -16.11 -2.17 -10.94
N ALA A 316 -15.39 -1.05 -10.97
CA ALA A 316 -15.27 -0.14 -9.82
C ALA A 316 -16.63 0.44 -9.39
N ALA A 317 -17.48 0.82 -10.35
CA ALA A 317 -18.81 1.34 -10.04
C ALA A 317 -19.78 0.26 -9.53
N ALA A 318 -19.66 -1.00 -9.98
CA ALA A 318 -20.43 -2.10 -9.40
C ALA A 318 -20.03 -2.36 -7.94
N GLN A 319 -18.73 -2.37 -7.63
CA GLN A 319 -18.27 -2.44 -6.24
C GLN A 319 -18.75 -1.25 -5.41
N CYS A 320 -18.65 -0.03 -5.93
CA CYS A 320 -19.22 1.16 -5.29
C CYS A 320 -20.69 0.93 -4.91
N ALA A 321 -21.52 0.46 -5.85
CA ALA A 321 -22.95 0.30 -5.62
C ALA A 321 -23.30 -0.59 -4.43
N ARG A 322 -22.56 -1.70 -4.19
CA ARG A 322 -22.83 -2.55 -3.02
C ARG A 322 -22.22 -2.01 -1.73
N VAL A 323 -21.01 -1.43 -1.79
CA VAL A 323 -20.26 -1.04 -0.58
C VAL A 323 -20.79 0.27 -0.01
N PHE A 324 -21.18 1.23 -0.85
CA PHE A 324 -21.65 2.55 -0.42
C PHE A 324 -23.12 2.57 0.00
N ARG A 325 -23.93 1.59 -0.40
CA ARG A 325 -25.38 1.61 -0.15
C ARG A 325 -25.79 1.85 1.32
N PRO A 326 -25.06 1.34 2.34
CA PRO A 326 -25.38 1.63 3.74
C PRO A 326 -25.07 3.07 4.19
N TYR A 327 -24.24 3.81 3.45
CA TYR A 327 -23.72 5.13 3.83
C TYR A 327 -24.31 6.24 2.96
N ASP A 328 -24.46 6.01 1.66
CA ASP A 328 -25.06 6.93 0.69
C ASP A 328 -25.79 6.14 -0.41
N ALA A 329 -27.08 5.86 -0.18
CA ALA A 329 -27.89 5.08 -1.11
C ALA A 329 -28.05 5.77 -2.48
N ALA A 330 -28.12 7.11 -2.51
CA ALA A 330 -28.26 7.85 -3.76
C ALA A 330 -26.98 7.78 -4.60
N PHE A 331 -25.81 7.86 -3.97
CA PHE A 331 -24.53 7.64 -4.65
C PHE A 331 -24.40 6.20 -5.14
N ALA A 332 -24.78 5.22 -4.31
CA ALA A 332 -24.79 3.82 -4.69
C ALA A 332 -25.66 3.54 -5.94
N ASP A 333 -26.83 4.19 -6.04
CA ASP A 333 -27.70 4.07 -7.21
C ASP A 333 -27.07 4.70 -8.47
N ARG A 334 -26.36 5.83 -8.34
CA ARG A 334 -25.58 6.43 -9.44
C ARG A 334 -24.49 5.46 -9.91
N CYS A 335 -23.72 4.90 -8.98
CA CYS A 335 -22.71 3.89 -9.26
C CYS A 335 -23.30 2.68 -9.98
N GLN A 336 -24.44 2.14 -9.52
CA GLN A 336 -25.11 1.01 -10.16
C GLN A 336 -25.52 1.33 -11.61
N SER A 337 -26.06 2.53 -11.84
CA SER A 337 -26.47 2.98 -13.17
C SER A 337 -25.27 3.14 -14.11
N ALA A 338 -24.19 3.78 -13.64
CA ALA A 338 -22.96 3.94 -14.40
C ALA A 338 -22.35 2.59 -14.79
N ALA A 339 -22.31 1.64 -13.84
CA ALA A 339 -21.77 0.31 -14.06
C ALA A 339 -22.50 -0.46 -15.17
N ARG A 340 -23.84 -0.42 -15.15
CA ARG A 340 -24.69 -1.10 -16.15
C ARG A 340 -24.59 -0.47 -17.53
N ARG A 341 -24.54 0.86 -17.61
CA ARG A 341 -24.33 1.60 -18.86
C ARG A 341 -22.97 1.26 -19.45
N ALA A 342 -21.91 1.24 -18.63
CA ALA A 342 -20.56 0.89 -19.05
C ALA A 342 -20.48 -0.55 -19.56
N TRP A 343 -21.01 -1.52 -18.82
CA TRP A 343 -21.10 -2.91 -19.28
C TRP A 343 -21.80 -3.06 -20.63
N THR A 344 -22.95 -2.40 -20.79
CA THR A 344 -23.74 -2.47 -22.02
C THR A 344 -22.98 -1.88 -23.21
N ALA A 345 -22.34 -0.73 -23.02
CA ALA A 345 -21.54 -0.07 -24.04
C ALA A 345 -20.29 -0.86 -24.41
N ALA A 346 -19.58 -1.45 -23.43
CA ALA A 346 -18.42 -2.29 -23.66
C ALA A 346 -18.78 -3.54 -24.48
N ARG A 347 -19.91 -4.19 -24.19
CA ARG A 347 -20.39 -5.33 -25.01
C ARG A 347 -20.71 -4.95 -26.45
N ALA A 348 -21.17 -3.72 -26.69
CA ALA A 348 -21.38 -3.20 -28.04
C ALA A 348 -20.08 -2.80 -28.74
N ASN A 349 -19.00 -2.55 -27.99
CA ASN A 349 -17.70 -2.13 -28.49
C ASN A 349 -16.58 -2.97 -27.83
N PRO A 350 -16.51 -4.28 -28.11
CA PRO A 350 -15.69 -5.21 -27.32
C PRO A 350 -14.19 -5.19 -27.63
N ALA A 351 -13.75 -4.45 -28.64
CA ALA A 351 -12.38 -4.46 -29.16
C ALA A 351 -11.87 -3.06 -29.51
N LEU A 352 -12.21 -2.07 -28.68
CA LEU A 352 -11.77 -0.68 -28.81
C LEU A 352 -10.54 -0.46 -27.93
N TYR A 353 -9.36 -0.81 -28.43
CA TYR A 353 -8.11 -0.79 -27.66
C TYR A 353 -7.47 0.60 -27.59
N ALA A 354 -6.81 0.90 -26.48
CA ALA A 354 -5.93 2.07 -26.35
C ALA A 354 -4.64 1.83 -27.16
N SER A 355 -4.06 2.88 -27.73
CA SER A 355 -2.88 2.75 -28.61
C SER A 355 -1.60 3.03 -27.83
N ALA A 356 -0.59 2.17 -27.99
CA ALA A 356 0.77 2.42 -27.47
C ALA A 356 1.39 3.73 -28.01
N SER A 357 0.94 4.16 -29.20
CA SER A 357 1.42 5.41 -29.82
C SER A 357 0.83 6.67 -29.18
N ASP A 358 -0.24 6.54 -28.39
CA ASP A 358 -0.90 7.64 -27.71
C ASP A 358 -0.23 7.88 -26.34
N SER A 359 1.06 8.25 -26.35
CA SER A 359 1.92 8.39 -25.16
C SER A 359 2.56 9.78 -25.04
N THR A 360 2.04 10.77 -25.77
CA THR A 360 2.53 12.15 -25.70
C THR A 360 1.73 12.92 -24.65
N GLY A 361 2.42 13.45 -23.62
CA GLY A 361 1.79 14.22 -22.54
C GLY A 361 1.13 13.41 -21.44
N GLY A 362 1.11 12.08 -21.56
CA GLY A 362 0.64 11.16 -20.55
C GLY A 362 0.90 9.70 -20.94
N GLY A 363 0.85 8.80 -19.96
CA GLY A 363 1.06 7.36 -20.16
C GLY A 363 0.03 6.75 -21.11
N ALA A 364 0.44 5.79 -21.94
CA ALA A 364 -0.47 5.16 -22.91
C ALA A 364 -1.50 4.25 -22.24
N TYR A 365 -1.08 3.49 -21.20
CA TYR A 365 -1.89 2.44 -20.56
C TYR A 365 -2.58 1.55 -21.62
N GLU A 366 -1.82 1.19 -22.65
CA GLU A 366 -2.32 0.37 -23.75
C GLU A 366 -2.61 -1.05 -23.28
N ASP A 367 -3.70 -1.60 -23.78
CA ASP A 367 -4.00 -3.01 -23.63
C ASP A 367 -4.82 -3.48 -24.85
N ALA A 368 -4.38 -4.60 -25.42
CA ALA A 368 -4.99 -5.25 -26.57
C ALA A 368 -5.74 -6.55 -26.19
N GLN A 369 -5.78 -6.89 -24.90
CA GLN A 369 -6.45 -8.07 -24.37
C GLN A 369 -7.43 -7.66 -23.27
N VAL A 370 -8.67 -7.35 -23.66
CA VAL A 370 -9.69 -6.86 -22.70
C VAL A 370 -10.59 -7.96 -22.11
N THR A 371 -10.24 -9.22 -22.35
CA THR A 371 -11.10 -10.37 -22.01
C THR A 371 -11.19 -10.62 -20.51
N ASP A 372 -10.16 -10.23 -19.79
CA ASP A 372 -10.04 -10.30 -18.34
C ASP A 372 -10.76 -9.14 -17.66
N GLU A 373 -10.77 -7.94 -18.25
CA GLU A 373 -11.63 -6.84 -17.79
C GLU A 373 -13.09 -7.21 -17.95
N PHE A 374 -13.47 -7.92 -19.03
CA PHE A 374 -14.82 -8.44 -19.18
C PHE A 374 -15.17 -9.42 -18.06
N TYR A 375 -14.22 -10.28 -17.69
CA TYR A 375 -14.39 -11.23 -16.59
C TYR A 375 -14.53 -10.52 -15.24
N TRP A 376 -13.66 -9.55 -14.97
CA TRP A 376 -13.66 -8.78 -13.73
C TRP A 376 -14.93 -7.94 -13.60
N ALA A 377 -15.32 -7.17 -14.62
CA ALA A 377 -16.54 -6.39 -14.59
C ALA A 377 -17.79 -7.27 -14.41
N ALA A 378 -17.85 -8.43 -15.07
CA ALA A 378 -18.94 -9.38 -14.90
C ALA A 378 -18.98 -9.95 -13.46
N ALA A 379 -17.82 -10.24 -12.87
CA ALA A 379 -17.71 -10.71 -11.49
C ALA A 379 -18.22 -9.68 -10.49
N GLU A 380 -17.83 -8.41 -10.64
CA GLU A 380 -18.31 -7.32 -9.77
C GLU A 380 -19.81 -7.07 -9.92
N LEU A 381 -20.31 -7.02 -11.16
CA LEU A 381 -21.73 -6.85 -11.44
C LEU A 381 -22.55 -8.03 -10.90
N TYR A 382 -22.04 -9.25 -11.03
CA TYR A 382 -22.72 -10.42 -10.49
C TYR A 382 -22.73 -10.42 -8.95
N ALA A 383 -21.59 -10.16 -8.31
CA ALA A 383 -21.50 -10.07 -6.85
C ALA A 383 -22.40 -8.97 -6.27
N THR A 384 -22.62 -7.90 -7.04
CA THR A 384 -23.46 -6.76 -6.64
C THR A 384 -24.95 -7.00 -6.85
N THR A 385 -25.34 -7.72 -7.91
CA THR A 385 -26.74 -7.77 -8.37
C THR A 385 -27.39 -9.15 -8.27
N GLY A 386 -26.59 -10.22 -8.29
CA GLY A 386 -27.07 -11.60 -8.38
C GLY A 386 -27.72 -11.97 -9.72
N GLU A 387 -27.71 -11.09 -10.72
CA GLU A 387 -28.41 -11.34 -11.99
C GLU A 387 -27.73 -12.42 -12.83
N SER A 388 -28.54 -13.32 -13.39
CA SER A 388 -28.05 -14.48 -14.14
C SER A 388 -27.27 -14.08 -15.40
N GLY A 389 -27.57 -12.95 -16.04
CA GLY A 389 -26.83 -12.48 -17.21
C GLY A 389 -25.34 -12.24 -16.92
N TYR A 390 -25.01 -11.68 -15.74
CA TYR A 390 -23.62 -11.49 -15.32
C TYR A 390 -22.98 -12.79 -14.85
N ARG A 391 -23.74 -13.65 -14.16
CA ARG A 391 -23.29 -15.02 -13.84
C ARG A 391 -22.90 -15.79 -15.10
N ASP A 392 -23.70 -15.70 -16.15
CA ASP A 392 -23.48 -16.40 -17.41
C ASP A 392 -22.25 -15.81 -18.12
N ALA A 393 -22.05 -14.49 -18.07
CA ALA A 393 -20.82 -13.85 -18.56
C ALA A 393 -19.56 -14.28 -17.78
N VAL A 394 -19.65 -14.40 -16.45
CA VAL A 394 -18.57 -14.95 -15.61
C VAL A 394 -18.29 -16.39 -16.01
N THR A 395 -19.30 -17.26 -15.99
CA THR A 395 -19.12 -18.72 -16.15
C THR A 395 -18.76 -19.14 -17.57
N SER A 396 -19.13 -18.35 -18.58
CA SER A 396 -18.74 -18.57 -19.99
C SER A 396 -17.36 -18.01 -20.33
N SER A 397 -16.78 -17.14 -19.49
CA SER A 397 -15.45 -16.60 -19.72
C SER A 397 -14.37 -17.67 -19.61
N PRO A 398 -13.36 -17.69 -20.52
CA PRO A 398 -12.22 -18.61 -20.39
C PRO A 398 -11.44 -18.38 -19.09
N TRP A 399 -11.48 -17.17 -18.53
CA TRP A 399 -10.82 -16.83 -17.27
C TRP A 399 -11.44 -17.52 -16.05
N HIS A 400 -12.70 -17.99 -16.13
CA HIS A 400 -13.38 -18.68 -15.04
C HIS A 400 -12.85 -20.09 -14.75
N THR A 401 -12.19 -20.70 -15.73
CA THR A 401 -11.55 -22.02 -15.58
C THR A 401 -10.05 -21.97 -15.86
N SER A 402 -9.52 -20.86 -16.38
CA SER A 402 -8.09 -20.68 -16.64
C SER A 402 -7.25 -20.85 -15.37
N ALA A 403 -6.18 -21.63 -15.50
CA ALA A 403 -5.14 -21.78 -14.49
C ALA A 403 -4.21 -20.56 -14.40
N THR A 404 -4.27 -19.64 -15.37
CA THR A 404 -3.43 -18.43 -15.42
C THR A 404 -4.22 -17.16 -15.13
N ALA A 405 -5.40 -17.27 -14.49
CA ALA A 405 -6.13 -16.10 -14.00
C ALA A 405 -5.34 -15.31 -12.94
N PHE A 406 -4.40 -15.98 -12.28
CA PHE A 406 -3.27 -15.37 -11.59
C PHE A 406 -2.02 -15.65 -12.45
N SER A 407 -1.43 -14.60 -13.02
CA SER A 407 -0.22 -14.74 -13.83
C SER A 407 0.97 -15.08 -12.92
N PRO A 408 2.01 -15.78 -13.42
CA PRO A 408 3.27 -15.89 -12.69
C PRO A 408 3.89 -14.54 -12.31
N TYR A 409 3.52 -13.45 -13.00
CA TYR A 409 3.98 -12.08 -12.73
C TYR A 409 3.00 -11.26 -11.88
N GLY A 410 1.95 -11.87 -11.35
CA GLY A 410 0.96 -11.21 -10.51
C GLY A 410 -0.27 -10.73 -11.26
N PHE A 411 -0.78 -9.57 -10.87
CA PHE A 411 -1.92 -8.90 -11.48
C PHE A 411 -1.72 -7.40 -11.37
N GLY A 412 -2.16 -6.66 -12.38
CA GLY A 412 -1.92 -5.24 -12.46
C GLY A 412 -2.97 -4.55 -13.33
N TRP A 413 -2.67 -3.33 -13.73
CA TRP A 413 -3.59 -2.48 -14.50
C TRP A 413 -3.98 -3.09 -15.87
N ALA A 414 -3.16 -3.98 -16.44
CA ALA A 414 -3.39 -4.68 -17.71
C ALA A 414 -3.75 -6.17 -17.57
N ASP A 415 -3.69 -6.75 -16.38
CA ASP A 415 -3.95 -8.18 -16.15
C ASP A 415 -4.97 -8.27 -14.99
N THR A 416 -6.27 -8.10 -15.29
CA THR A 416 -7.32 -7.84 -14.26
C THR A 416 -8.15 -9.07 -13.87
N ALA A 417 -7.88 -10.24 -14.44
CA ALA A 417 -8.64 -11.47 -14.17
C ALA A 417 -8.62 -11.87 -12.68
N ALA A 418 -7.47 -11.64 -12.01
CA ALA A 418 -7.29 -11.90 -10.60
C ALA A 418 -8.29 -11.13 -9.72
N LEU A 419 -8.63 -9.89 -10.08
CA LEU A 419 -9.59 -9.07 -9.35
C LEU A 419 -10.98 -9.73 -9.32
N GLY A 420 -11.42 -10.25 -10.48
CA GLY A 420 -12.65 -11.03 -10.58
C GLY A 420 -12.62 -12.31 -9.73
N ARG A 421 -11.48 -13.02 -9.69
CA ARG A 421 -11.29 -14.20 -8.83
C ARG A 421 -11.40 -13.85 -7.35
N LEU A 422 -10.73 -12.78 -6.92
CA LEU A 422 -10.72 -12.33 -5.53
C LEU A 422 -12.13 -11.94 -5.07
N THR A 423 -12.89 -11.21 -5.90
CA THR A 423 -14.28 -10.85 -5.61
C THR A 423 -15.17 -12.07 -5.51
N LEU A 424 -15.14 -12.99 -6.49
CA LEU A 424 -15.97 -14.20 -6.47
C LEU A 424 -15.61 -15.16 -5.32
N ALA A 425 -14.35 -15.16 -4.86
CA ALA A 425 -13.90 -15.99 -3.75
C ALA A 425 -14.40 -15.50 -2.39
N THR A 426 -14.51 -14.17 -2.22
CA THR A 426 -14.65 -13.50 -0.92
C THR A 426 -15.99 -12.83 -0.69
N VAL A 427 -16.65 -12.32 -1.73
CA VAL A 427 -17.97 -11.68 -1.64
C VAL A 427 -19.08 -12.73 -1.79
N PRO A 428 -20.07 -12.80 -0.89
CA PRO A 428 -21.19 -13.73 -1.03
C PRO A 428 -21.89 -13.61 -2.38
N ASN A 429 -22.05 -14.73 -3.08
CA ASN A 429 -22.65 -14.78 -4.41
C ASN A 429 -23.29 -16.17 -4.66
N GLY A 430 -24.12 -16.27 -5.71
CA GLY A 430 -24.89 -17.48 -6.02
C GLY A 430 -24.20 -18.46 -6.97
N LEU A 431 -22.86 -18.44 -7.11
CA LEU A 431 -22.18 -19.44 -7.95
C LEU A 431 -22.47 -20.87 -7.46
N PRO A 432 -22.53 -21.86 -8.36
CA PRO A 432 -22.57 -23.27 -7.95
C PRO A 432 -21.41 -23.61 -7.01
N ALA A 433 -21.64 -24.48 -6.03
CA ALA A 433 -20.63 -24.82 -5.02
C ALA A 433 -19.30 -25.32 -5.63
N ALA A 434 -19.37 -26.09 -6.72
CA ALA A 434 -18.19 -26.57 -7.45
C ALA A 434 -17.40 -25.43 -8.11
N ASP A 435 -18.09 -24.39 -8.60
CA ASP A 435 -17.46 -23.21 -9.17
C ASP A 435 -16.82 -22.35 -8.11
N LEU A 436 -17.51 -22.12 -6.98
CA LEU A 436 -16.95 -21.39 -5.85
C LEU A 436 -15.71 -22.10 -5.27
N ALA A 437 -15.76 -23.43 -5.14
CA ALA A 437 -14.61 -24.22 -4.69
C ALA A 437 -13.42 -24.08 -5.65
N ARG A 438 -13.65 -24.14 -6.97
CA ARG A 438 -12.60 -23.94 -7.98
C ARG A 438 -12.01 -22.53 -7.92
N VAL A 439 -12.85 -21.50 -7.81
CA VAL A 439 -12.41 -20.10 -7.68
C VAL A 439 -11.52 -19.95 -6.44
N ARG A 440 -11.98 -20.42 -5.27
CA ARG A 440 -11.18 -20.36 -4.02
C ARG A 440 -9.89 -21.16 -4.12
N SER A 441 -9.93 -22.34 -4.74
CA SER A 441 -8.73 -23.15 -5.00
C SER A 441 -7.73 -22.42 -5.89
N SER A 442 -8.17 -21.63 -6.87
CA SER A 442 -7.25 -20.86 -7.71
C SER A 442 -6.49 -19.77 -6.92
N VAL A 443 -7.15 -19.14 -5.94
CA VAL A 443 -6.52 -18.16 -5.03
C VAL A 443 -5.46 -18.84 -4.17
N THR A 444 -5.80 -19.97 -3.54
CA THR A 444 -4.86 -20.69 -2.67
C THR A 444 -3.68 -21.28 -3.46
N SER A 445 -3.93 -21.81 -4.67
CA SER A 445 -2.87 -22.32 -5.54
C SER A 445 -1.91 -21.21 -6.02
N ALA A 446 -2.41 -20.01 -6.32
CA ALA A 446 -1.56 -18.87 -6.62
C ALA A 446 -0.69 -18.49 -5.41
N ALA A 447 -1.31 -18.37 -4.23
CA ALA A 447 -0.60 -18.08 -2.99
C ALA A 447 0.47 -19.13 -2.63
N ASP A 448 0.20 -20.42 -2.83
CA ASP A 448 1.20 -21.48 -2.67
C ASP A 448 2.38 -21.32 -3.64
N GLY A 449 2.10 -20.93 -4.88
CA GLY A 449 3.12 -20.60 -5.88
C GLY A 449 4.01 -19.44 -5.43
N TYR A 450 3.43 -18.37 -4.88
CA TYR A 450 4.17 -17.23 -4.36
C TYR A 450 5.03 -17.62 -3.15
N LEU A 451 4.48 -18.36 -2.17
CA LEU A 451 5.26 -18.86 -1.03
C LEU A 451 6.42 -19.76 -1.47
N SER A 452 6.20 -20.65 -2.43
CA SER A 452 7.25 -21.50 -2.99
C SER A 452 8.35 -20.66 -3.65
N ARG A 453 7.97 -19.58 -4.32
CA ARG A 453 8.91 -18.67 -4.97
C ARG A 453 9.71 -17.86 -3.97
N MET A 454 9.06 -17.32 -2.94
CA MET A 454 9.72 -16.62 -1.84
C MET A 454 10.75 -17.52 -1.15
N ALA A 455 10.39 -18.78 -0.86
CA ALA A 455 11.31 -19.75 -0.25
C ALA A 455 12.53 -20.05 -1.13
N GLY A 456 12.41 -19.92 -2.46
CA GLY A 456 13.50 -20.11 -3.41
C GLY A 456 14.44 -18.90 -3.55
N GLN A 457 14.07 -17.72 -3.05
CA GLN A 457 14.84 -16.48 -3.22
C GLN A 457 15.45 -15.99 -1.91
N GLY A 458 16.68 -15.47 -1.99
CA GLY A 458 17.46 -15.01 -0.83
C GLY A 458 16.82 -13.85 -0.07
N TYR A 459 16.01 -13.05 -0.77
CA TYR A 459 15.26 -11.90 -0.23
C TYR A 459 13.75 -12.16 -0.07
N ALA A 460 13.30 -13.41 -0.28
CA ALA A 460 11.90 -13.82 -0.10
C ALA A 460 10.89 -12.97 -0.88
N VAL A 461 11.14 -12.74 -2.17
CA VAL A 461 10.28 -11.91 -3.04
C VAL A 461 9.25 -12.78 -3.79
N PRO A 462 7.96 -12.38 -3.87
CA PRO A 462 6.92 -13.20 -4.48
C PRO A 462 6.86 -13.13 -6.01
N VAL A 463 7.67 -12.29 -6.68
CA VAL A 463 7.76 -12.17 -8.16
C VAL A 463 8.91 -13.02 -8.72
N PRO A 464 8.86 -13.49 -9.99
CA PRO A 464 9.93 -14.30 -10.57
C PRO A 464 11.23 -13.52 -10.76
N ALA A 465 12.33 -14.23 -11.04
CA ALA A 465 13.66 -13.62 -11.20
C ALA A 465 13.72 -12.58 -12.34
N ASP A 466 12.88 -12.74 -13.36
CA ASP A 466 12.67 -11.82 -14.48
C ASP A 466 11.47 -10.87 -14.27
N GLY A 467 10.92 -10.83 -13.04
CA GLY A 467 9.79 -10.00 -12.65
C GLY A 467 10.15 -8.58 -12.17
N TYR A 468 11.36 -8.10 -12.49
CA TYR A 468 11.82 -6.75 -12.17
C TYR A 468 11.70 -5.84 -13.40
N PHE A 469 10.52 -5.25 -13.57
CA PHE A 469 10.17 -4.29 -14.61
C PHE A 469 9.63 -3.00 -13.98
N TRP A 470 9.35 -1.98 -14.79
CA TRP A 470 8.76 -0.71 -14.33
C TRP A 470 7.49 -0.95 -13.49
N GLY A 471 7.57 -0.64 -12.19
CA GLY A 471 6.46 -0.83 -11.25
C GLY A 471 6.47 -2.17 -10.51
N SER A 472 7.57 -2.91 -10.53
CA SER A 472 7.71 -4.23 -9.88
C SER A 472 7.32 -4.25 -8.40
N ASN A 473 7.53 -3.17 -7.64
CA ASN A 473 7.10 -3.11 -6.25
C ASN A 473 5.57 -3.12 -6.09
N GLY A 474 4.82 -2.57 -7.06
CA GLY A 474 3.36 -2.66 -7.08
C GLY A 474 2.89 -4.10 -7.24
N GLU A 475 3.55 -4.86 -8.12
CA GLU A 475 3.25 -6.29 -8.33
C GLU A 475 3.61 -7.14 -7.12
N VAL A 476 4.75 -6.86 -6.50
CA VAL A 476 5.14 -7.47 -5.23
C VAL A 476 4.05 -7.27 -4.16
N ALA A 477 3.51 -6.05 -4.05
CA ALA A 477 2.42 -5.75 -3.12
C ALA A 477 1.11 -6.45 -3.52
N ASN A 478 0.77 -6.50 -4.81
CA ASN A 478 -0.41 -7.22 -5.32
C ASN A 478 -0.36 -8.72 -5.02
N ASP A 479 0.77 -9.40 -5.22
CA ASP A 479 0.93 -10.82 -4.89
C ASP A 479 0.74 -11.08 -3.39
N ALA A 480 1.16 -10.15 -2.53
CA ALA A 480 0.93 -10.24 -1.09
C ALA A 480 -0.56 -10.14 -0.71
N ILE A 481 -1.36 -9.40 -1.48
CA ILE A 481 -2.83 -9.37 -1.30
C ILE A 481 -3.44 -10.75 -1.55
N VAL A 482 -2.99 -11.46 -2.59
CA VAL A 482 -3.47 -12.81 -2.89
C VAL A 482 -3.14 -13.76 -1.74
N MET A 483 -1.93 -13.68 -1.18
CA MET A 483 -1.56 -14.45 0.01
C MET A 483 -2.45 -14.09 1.21
N ALA A 484 -2.64 -12.80 1.51
CA ALA A 484 -3.49 -12.38 2.61
C ALA A 484 -4.93 -12.93 2.49
N VAL A 485 -5.52 -12.85 1.29
CA VAL A 485 -6.85 -13.41 1.00
C VAL A 485 -6.86 -14.93 1.10
N ALA A 486 -5.82 -15.64 0.63
CA ALA A 486 -5.71 -17.09 0.83
C ALA A 486 -5.68 -17.46 2.32
N GLY A 487 -4.99 -16.66 3.15
CA GLY A 487 -4.99 -16.80 4.60
C GLY A 487 -6.38 -16.68 5.23
N GLU A 488 -7.19 -15.74 4.76
CA GLU A 488 -8.58 -15.57 5.22
C GLU A 488 -9.51 -16.70 4.79
N LEU A 489 -9.33 -17.21 3.58
CA LEU A 489 -10.14 -18.31 3.04
C LEU A 489 -9.86 -19.64 3.75
N THR A 490 -8.63 -19.85 4.23
CA THR A 490 -8.16 -21.14 4.72
C THR A 490 -7.90 -21.19 6.22
N GLY A 491 -7.59 -20.06 6.85
CA GLY A 491 -7.05 -19.99 8.21
C GLY A 491 -5.58 -20.41 8.32
N ASP A 492 -4.88 -20.69 7.20
CA ASP A 492 -3.46 -21.08 7.23
C ASP A 492 -2.55 -19.85 7.43
N GLY A 493 -1.91 -19.80 8.59
CA GLY A 493 -1.01 -18.70 8.99
C GLY A 493 0.26 -18.56 8.12
N ARG A 494 0.61 -19.56 7.30
CA ARG A 494 1.74 -19.44 6.35
C ARG A 494 1.50 -18.33 5.32
N TYR A 495 0.26 -18.11 4.90
CA TYR A 495 -0.02 -17.05 3.94
C TYR A 495 0.11 -15.65 4.55
N ARG A 496 -0.36 -15.47 5.79
CA ARG A 496 -0.10 -14.22 6.54
C ARG A 496 1.40 -13.99 6.72
N THR A 497 2.15 -15.06 6.99
CA THR A 497 3.62 -15.00 7.09
C THR A 497 4.23 -14.49 5.79
N GLY A 498 3.83 -15.04 4.63
CA GLY A 498 4.29 -14.56 3.32
C GLY A 498 3.93 -13.08 3.07
N ALA A 499 2.68 -12.69 3.31
CA ALA A 499 2.24 -11.31 3.13
C ALA A 499 3.03 -10.30 4.00
N LEU A 500 3.33 -10.66 5.25
CA LEU A 500 4.16 -9.83 6.14
C LEU A 500 5.64 -9.82 5.73
N GLU A 501 6.19 -10.94 5.28
CA GLU A 501 7.58 -11.01 4.81
C GLU A 501 7.78 -10.20 3.51
N THR A 502 6.73 -10.01 2.71
CA THR A 502 6.75 -9.04 1.59
C THR A 502 6.94 -7.59 2.06
N MET A 503 6.38 -7.20 3.22
CA MET A 503 6.65 -5.88 3.79
C MET A 503 8.12 -5.71 4.14
N ASP A 504 8.81 -6.78 4.57
CA ASP A 504 10.25 -6.72 4.87
C ASP A 504 11.04 -6.33 3.63
N TYR A 505 10.72 -6.89 2.46
CA TYR A 505 11.35 -6.53 1.19
C TYR A 505 11.12 -5.06 0.84
N LEU A 506 9.87 -4.58 0.93
CA LEU A 506 9.53 -3.18 0.60
C LEU A 506 10.21 -2.17 1.56
N LEU A 507 10.48 -2.59 2.80
CA LEU A 507 11.03 -1.76 3.87
C LEU A 507 12.53 -2.00 4.13
N GLY A 508 13.25 -2.63 3.20
CA GLY A 508 14.71 -2.65 3.20
C GLY A 508 15.41 -4.00 3.30
N ARG A 509 14.67 -5.11 3.41
CA ARG A 509 15.22 -6.47 3.24
C ARG A 509 15.28 -6.82 1.75
N ASN A 510 16.12 -6.09 1.02
CA ASN A 510 16.34 -6.27 -0.42
C ASN A 510 17.84 -6.10 -0.77
N ALA A 511 18.17 -6.35 -2.03
CA ALA A 511 19.55 -6.42 -2.53
C ALA A 511 20.40 -5.17 -2.20
N ILE A 512 19.75 -4.00 -2.20
CA ILE A 512 20.39 -2.70 -2.00
C ILE A 512 20.21 -2.13 -0.58
N GLY A 513 19.34 -2.73 0.23
CA GLY A 513 19.03 -2.24 1.58
C GLY A 513 18.30 -0.90 1.57
N GLN A 514 17.35 -0.75 0.66
CA GLN A 514 16.57 0.47 0.44
C GLN A 514 15.14 0.26 0.92
N SER A 515 14.61 1.12 1.79
CA SER A 515 13.17 1.20 1.91
C SER A 515 12.61 1.95 0.70
N TYR A 516 11.70 1.31 -0.03
CA TYR A 516 11.02 1.91 -1.18
C TYR A 516 9.84 2.79 -0.75
N VAL A 517 9.53 2.85 0.55
CA VAL A 517 8.45 3.64 1.14
C VAL A 517 9.04 4.84 1.85
N THR A 518 8.64 6.03 1.41
CA THR A 518 9.16 7.30 1.94
C THR A 518 8.78 7.50 3.41
N GLY A 519 9.71 8.04 4.20
CA GLY A 519 9.52 8.27 5.65
C GLY A 519 9.62 7.02 6.53
N TYR A 520 9.80 5.82 5.96
CA TYR A 520 9.85 4.56 6.70
C TYR A 520 11.20 3.87 6.51
N GLY A 521 11.93 3.61 7.60
CA GLY A 521 13.25 3.01 7.59
C GLY A 521 14.39 4.02 7.79
N ARG A 522 15.63 3.53 7.94
CA ARG A 522 16.82 4.40 8.13
C ARG A 522 17.29 5.00 6.82
N THR A 523 17.22 4.21 5.75
CA THR A 523 17.54 4.57 4.38
C THR A 523 16.28 4.31 3.55
N PHE A 524 15.59 5.38 3.19
CA PHE A 524 14.34 5.34 2.44
C PHE A 524 14.41 6.28 1.23
N SER A 525 13.52 6.11 0.26
CA SER A 525 13.53 6.91 -0.98
C SER A 525 13.18 8.36 -0.68
N GLN A 526 13.98 9.30 -1.17
CA GLN A 526 13.82 10.73 -0.92
C GLN A 526 13.49 11.53 -2.19
N ASN A 527 13.76 10.97 -3.37
CA ASN A 527 13.74 11.70 -4.63
C ASN A 527 12.86 11.01 -5.67
N GLN A 528 11.68 10.52 -5.27
CA GLN A 528 10.75 9.88 -6.20
C GLN A 528 10.37 10.83 -7.34
N HIS A 529 10.26 10.32 -8.56
CA HIS A 529 9.91 11.10 -9.75
C HIS A 529 8.49 11.66 -9.59
N HIS A 530 8.40 12.96 -9.27
CA HIS A 530 7.13 13.65 -9.08
C HIS A 530 7.29 15.16 -9.33
N ARG A 531 6.38 15.77 -10.10
CA ARG A 531 6.50 17.18 -10.51
C ARG A 531 6.52 18.19 -9.35
N PHE A 532 5.71 17.96 -8.32
CA PHE A 532 5.65 18.82 -7.14
C PHE A 532 6.63 18.45 -6.02
N TRP A 533 6.81 17.16 -5.68
CA TRP A 533 7.71 16.69 -4.64
C TRP A 533 9.19 16.65 -5.10
N ALA A 534 9.66 17.80 -5.55
CA ALA A 534 10.88 17.92 -6.35
C ALA A 534 12.05 18.57 -5.60
N HIS A 535 12.19 18.28 -4.30
CA HIS A 535 13.26 18.85 -3.45
C HIS A 535 14.67 18.70 -4.05
N GLN A 536 14.96 17.61 -4.77
CA GLN A 536 16.26 17.40 -5.43
C GLN A 536 16.57 18.47 -6.49
N LEU A 537 15.54 19.03 -7.15
CA LEU A 537 15.69 20.08 -8.16
C LEU A 537 15.55 21.48 -7.56
N ASP A 538 14.67 21.63 -6.56
CA ASP A 538 14.40 22.88 -5.87
C ASP A 538 14.17 22.62 -4.39
N ALA A 539 15.14 23.01 -3.55
CA ALA A 539 15.11 22.78 -2.10
C ALA A 539 13.98 23.54 -1.37
N SER A 540 13.24 24.43 -2.03
CA SER A 540 12.03 25.04 -1.48
C SER A 540 10.79 24.16 -1.57
N LEU A 541 10.82 23.11 -2.41
CA LEU A 541 9.75 22.14 -2.59
C LEU A 541 9.95 20.93 -1.66
N PRO A 542 8.88 20.25 -1.25
CA PRO A 542 9.00 19.13 -0.32
C PRO A 542 9.59 17.87 -0.98
N HIS A 543 10.17 17.00 -0.16
CA HIS A 543 10.32 15.58 -0.50
C HIS A 543 8.95 14.89 -0.57
N PRO A 544 8.81 13.72 -1.20
CA PRO A 544 7.55 12.97 -1.18
C PRO A 544 7.02 12.76 0.25
N PRO A 545 5.70 12.84 0.47
CA PRO A 545 5.10 12.65 1.79
C PRO A 545 5.32 11.21 2.25
N ALA A 546 5.42 10.99 3.56
CA ALA A 546 5.59 9.64 4.10
C ALA A 546 4.48 8.69 3.61
N GLY A 547 4.85 7.44 3.32
CA GLY A 547 3.93 6.41 2.84
C GLY A 547 3.74 6.36 1.33
N SER A 548 4.53 7.08 0.52
CA SER A 548 4.55 6.92 -0.94
C SER A 548 5.50 5.80 -1.38
N LEU A 549 5.05 4.93 -2.28
CA LEU A 549 5.79 3.77 -2.78
C LEU A 549 6.47 4.09 -4.12
N ALA A 550 7.78 3.84 -4.20
CA ALA A 550 8.52 3.88 -5.46
C ALA A 550 8.18 2.67 -6.32
N GLY A 551 8.13 2.85 -7.65
CA GLY A 551 7.89 1.78 -8.63
C GLY A 551 8.82 0.57 -8.47
N GLY A 552 10.08 0.78 -8.07
CA GLY A 552 11.02 -0.27 -7.71
C GLY A 552 11.97 -0.67 -8.82
N PRO A 553 12.76 -1.74 -8.63
CA PRO A 553 13.77 -2.11 -9.61
C PRO A 553 13.17 -2.46 -10.98
N ASP A 554 13.79 -1.91 -12.03
CA ASP A 554 13.44 -2.14 -13.43
C ASP A 554 14.70 -2.55 -14.19
N SER A 555 14.77 -3.83 -14.58
CA SER A 555 15.89 -4.39 -15.34
C SER A 555 15.90 -3.97 -16.82
N GLY A 556 14.83 -3.34 -17.31
CA GLY A 556 14.77 -2.74 -18.65
C GLY A 556 15.63 -1.49 -18.77
N LEU A 557 15.89 -0.80 -17.66
CA LEU A 557 16.52 0.52 -17.60
C LEU A 557 15.79 1.48 -18.54
N ASP A 558 14.47 1.62 -18.41
CA ASP A 558 13.65 2.31 -19.42
C ASP A 558 13.70 3.86 -19.38
N ASP A 559 14.60 4.42 -18.55
CA ASP A 559 14.87 5.85 -18.48
C ASP A 559 16.37 6.23 -18.67
N PRO A 560 16.69 7.47 -19.11
CA PRO A 560 18.07 7.89 -19.32
C PRO A 560 18.97 7.80 -18.08
N VAL A 561 18.44 8.09 -16.89
CA VAL A 561 19.21 8.06 -15.64
C VAL A 561 19.56 6.63 -15.26
N ALA A 562 18.62 5.70 -15.37
CA ALA A 562 18.83 4.28 -15.15
C ALA A 562 19.83 3.70 -16.16
N LYS A 563 19.72 4.04 -17.46
CA LYS A 563 20.68 3.60 -18.49
C LYS A 563 22.10 4.08 -18.21
N GLU A 564 22.24 5.31 -17.73
CA GLU A 564 23.53 5.89 -17.42
C GLU A 564 24.14 5.32 -16.14
N LYS A 565 23.34 5.20 -15.08
CA LYS A 565 23.84 4.94 -13.72
C LYS A 565 23.77 3.49 -13.27
N LEU A 566 22.99 2.64 -13.94
CA LEU A 566 22.79 1.24 -13.56
C LEU A 566 23.23 0.20 -14.63
N PRO A 567 24.18 0.46 -15.56
CA PRO A 567 24.57 -0.56 -16.53
C PRO A 567 25.17 -1.80 -15.82
N GLY A 568 24.61 -2.98 -16.11
CA GLY A 568 25.07 -4.25 -15.55
C GLY A 568 24.60 -4.54 -14.13
N CYS A 569 23.65 -3.78 -13.58
CA CYS A 569 22.97 -4.14 -12.33
C CYS A 569 22.34 -5.54 -12.43
N ALA A 570 22.32 -6.26 -11.30
CA ALA A 570 21.47 -7.44 -11.19
C ALA A 570 20.00 -6.99 -11.11
N PRO A 571 19.02 -7.78 -11.61
CA PRO A 571 17.63 -7.36 -11.71
C PRO A 571 17.04 -6.73 -10.43
N ALA A 572 17.25 -7.37 -9.27
CA ALA A 572 16.75 -6.89 -7.97
C ALA A 572 17.51 -5.68 -7.40
N ALA A 573 18.58 -5.26 -8.07
CA ALA A 573 19.41 -4.11 -7.72
C ALA A 573 19.34 -2.98 -8.76
N CYS A 574 18.53 -3.12 -9.81
CA CYS A 574 18.34 -2.10 -10.86
C CYS A 574 17.36 -0.99 -10.41
N TYR A 575 17.71 -0.29 -9.32
CA TYR A 575 16.95 0.82 -8.77
C TYR A 575 17.88 1.98 -8.38
N ILE A 576 17.42 3.22 -8.55
CA ILE A 576 18.12 4.40 -8.06
C ILE A 576 17.16 5.45 -7.52
N ASP A 577 17.48 6.00 -6.34
CA ASP A 577 16.71 7.09 -5.73
C ASP A 577 17.09 8.45 -6.32
N ASP A 578 16.63 8.70 -7.54
CA ASP A 578 16.91 9.92 -8.31
C ASP A 578 15.63 10.40 -9.01
N ILE A 579 15.34 11.70 -8.95
CA ILE A 579 14.13 12.30 -9.50
C ILE A 579 14.07 12.17 -11.03
N GLY A 580 15.21 12.00 -11.70
CA GLY A 580 15.25 11.76 -13.14
C GLY A 580 14.94 10.31 -13.54
N SER A 581 14.91 9.37 -12.59
CA SER A 581 14.66 7.94 -12.88
C SER A 581 13.17 7.59 -12.76
N TYR A 582 12.40 7.94 -13.79
CA TYR A 582 10.97 7.61 -13.82
C TYR A 582 10.70 6.10 -13.91
N SER A 583 11.58 5.29 -14.53
CA SER A 583 11.29 3.86 -14.70
C SER A 583 11.53 3.03 -13.44
N THR A 584 12.37 3.53 -12.51
CA THR A 584 12.66 2.85 -11.24
C THR A 584 12.09 3.54 -10.00
N ASN A 585 11.86 4.86 -10.04
CA ASN A 585 11.62 5.67 -8.84
C ASN A 585 10.42 6.61 -8.93
N GLU A 586 9.52 6.44 -9.89
CA GLU A 586 8.24 7.16 -9.89
C GLU A 586 7.31 6.70 -8.76
N VAL A 587 6.23 7.44 -8.50
CA VAL A 587 5.08 7.03 -7.67
C VAL A 587 3.85 6.80 -8.55
N ALA A 588 2.90 5.98 -8.10
CA ALA A 588 1.63 5.85 -8.81
C ALA A 588 0.48 5.39 -7.90
N VAL A 589 -0.76 5.76 -8.23
CA VAL A 589 -1.97 5.34 -7.52
C VAL A 589 -2.11 3.82 -7.44
N ASN A 590 -1.73 3.09 -8.49
CA ASN A 590 -1.81 1.62 -8.53
C ASN A 590 -0.69 0.93 -7.77
N TRP A 591 0.35 1.65 -7.34
CA TRP A 591 1.39 1.13 -6.45
C TRP A 591 1.08 1.48 -4.99
N ASN A 592 0.58 2.69 -4.74
CA ASN A 592 0.18 3.10 -3.41
C ASN A 592 -1.10 2.40 -2.92
N ALA A 593 -2.02 2.03 -3.80
CA ALA A 593 -3.26 1.32 -3.42
C ALA A 593 -2.98 -0.07 -2.80
N PRO A 594 -2.15 -0.95 -3.40
CA PRO A 594 -1.82 -2.21 -2.77
C PRO A 594 -0.91 -2.04 -1.53
N LEU A 595 -0.04 -1.01 -1.47
CA LEU A 595 0.66 -0.68 -0.23
C LEU A 595 -0.31 -0.31 0.90
N ALA A 596 -1.31 0.53 0.62
CA ALA A 596 -2.33 0.93 1.58
C ALA A 596 -3.16 -0.28 2.05
N TRP A 597 -3.56 -1.14 1.12
CA TRP A 597 -4.26 -2.38 1.42
C TRP A 597 -3.42 -3.29 2.33
N LEU A 598 -2.16 -3.54 1.96
CA LEU A 598 -1.27 -4.43 2.69
C LEU A 598 -0.89 -3.87 4.06
N SER A 599 -0.68 -2.56 4.16
CA SER A 599 -0.39 -1.88 5.44
C SER A 599 -1.60 -1.93 6.38
N ALA A 600 -2.82 -1.79 5.83
CA ALA A 600 -4.04 -1.99 6.60
C ALA A 600 -4.15 -3.41 7.14
N TYR A 601 -3.94 -4.41 6.29
CA TYR A 601 -3.93 -5.82 6.69
C TYR A 601 -2.83 -6.14 7.70
N ALA A 602 -1.62 -5.64 7.51
CA ALA A 602 -0.49 -5.86 8.41
C ALA A 602 -0.69 -5.21 9.78
N ALA A 603 -1.42 -4.10 9.85
CA ALA A 603 -1.80 -3.44 11.11
C ALA A 603 -2.89 -4.21 11.88
N GLU A 604 -3.52 -5.22 11.29
CA GLU A 604 -4.51 -6.04 11.97
C GLU A 604 -3.85 -6.93 13.03
N ARG A 605 -4.35 -6.76 14.26
CA ARG A 605 -3.94 -7.55 15.41
C ARG A 605 -4.57 -8.94 15.31
N THR A 606 -3.73 -9.98 15.30
CA THR A 606 -4.18 -11.37 15.46
C THR A 606 -4.57 -11.58 16.92
N THR A 607 -5.65 -12.31 17.15
CA THR A 607 -6.22 -12.58 18.49
C THR A 607 -5.28 -13.39 19.40
N THR A 608 -4.12 -13.84 18.89
CA THR A 608 -3.06 -14.52 19.66
C THR A 608 -2.04 -13.55 20.28
N GLY A 609 -2.20 -12.25 20.04
CA GLY A 609 -1.44 -11.16 20.66
C GLY A 609 -2.29 -9.92 20.90
N GLU A 610 -3.61 -10.08 21.01
CA GLU A 610 -4.50 -9.01 21.45
C GLU A 610 -4.13 -8.65 22.89
N PRO A 611 -3.72 -7.40 23.20
CA PRO A 611 -4.09 -6.85 24.49
C PRO A 611 -5.62 -7.03 24.59
N PRO A 612 -6.16 -7.52 25.71
CA PRO A 612 -7.60 -7.79 25.81
C PRO A 612 -8.42 -6.64 25.26
N ALA A 613 -9.51 -6.99 24.57
CA ALA A 613 -10.50 -6.08 24.01
C ALA A 613 -10.67 -4.81 24.85
N ALA A 614 -10.65 -3.67 24.15
CA ALA A 614 -10.87 -2.35 24.71
C ALA A 614 -12.19 -2.31 25.50
N GLY A 615 -12.08 -2.35 26.83
CA GLY A 615 -13.20 -2.49 27.77
C GLY A 615 -12.85 -3.20 29.07
N ALA A 616 -11.72 -3.92 29.12
CA ALA A 616 -11.34 -4.71 30.29
C ALA A 616 -10.56 -3.92 31.36
N CYS A 617 -10.98 -2.69 31.64
CA CYS A 617 -10.53 -1.93 32.79
C CYS A 617 -11.70 -1.26 33.51
N ALA A 618 -11.58 -1.12 34.83
CA ALA A 618 -12.46 -0.29 35.63
C ALA A 618 -11.64 0.77 36.34
N VAL A 619 -12.08 2.02 36.31
CA VAL A 619 -11.38 3.15 36.93
C VAL A 619 -12.23 3.74 38.04
N THR A 620 -11.68 3.77 39.24
CA THR A 620 -12.28 4.51 40.35
C THR A 620 -11.52 5.81 40.53
N TYR A 621 -12.19 6.93 40.30
CA TYR A 621 -11.70 8.26 40.66
C TYR A 621 -12.38 8.71 41.95
N LYS A 622 -11.61 8.81 43.02
CA LYS A 622 -12.10 9.22 44.33
C LYS A 622 -11.42 10.52 44.75
N THR A 623 -12.21 11.59 44.85
CA THR A 623 -11.76 12.82 45.50
C THR A 623 -11.64 12.56 47.00
N ASP A 624 -10.42 12.64 47.53
CA ASP A 624 -10.13 12.32 48.94
C ASP A 624 -10.33 13.54 49.84
N ASN A 625 -9.94 14.72 49.36
CA ASN A 625 -10.12 15.98 50.07
C ASN A 625 -10.28 17.14 49.09
N VAL A 626 -11.10 18.12 49.45
CA VAL A 626 -11.25 19.38 48.71
C VAL A 626 -11.21 20.52 49.70
N TRP A 627 -10.45 21.56 49.39
CA TRP A 627 -10.39 22.82 50.13
C TRP A 627 -10.47 23.98 49.15
N SER A 628 -10.50 25.21 49.68
CA SER A 628 -10.71 26.48 48.96
C SER A 628 -10.52 26.44 47.43
N ASN A 629 -9.29 26.23 46.98
CA ASN A 629 -8.92 26.22 45.56
C ASN A 629 -8.10 24.97 45.19
N GLY A 630 -8.18 23.90 45.99
CA GLY A 630 -7.32 22.73 45.82
C GLY A 630 -7.98 21.43 46.24
N PHE A 631 -7.45 20.33 45.71
CA PHE A 631 -7.95 19.00 45.99
C PHE A 631 -6.84 17.96 45.95
N THR A 632 -7.12 16.82 46.58
CA THR A 632 -6.39 15.56 46.37
C THR A 632 -7.37 14.49 45.94
N ALA A 633 -6.97 13.65 44.99
CA ALA A 633 -7.76 12.52 44.54
C ALA A 633 -6.89 11.27 44.35
N THR A 634 -7.47 10.11 44.66
CA THR A 634 -6.90 8.80 44.39
C THR A 634 -7.57 8.22 43.15
N VAL A 635 -6.75 7.75 42.22
CA VAL A 635 -7.19 7.08 40.99
C VAL A 635 -6.73 5.63 41.05
N THR A 636 -7.68 4.71 40.97
CA THR A 636 -7.43 3.26 40.96
C THR A 636 -7.81 2.69 39.61
N VAL A 637 -6.85 2.08 38.93
CA VAL A 637 -7.04 1.32 37.69
C VAL A 637 -7.11 -0.16 38.05
N LYS A 638 -8.23 -0.81 37.74
CA LYS A 638 -8.39 -2.26 37.87
C LYS A 638 -8.32 -2.91 36.50
N ASN A 639 -7.50 -3.95 36.39
CA ASN A 639 -7.54 -4.83 35.23
C ASN A 639 -8.70 -5.81 35.40
N THR A 640 -9.76 -5.64 34.60
CA THR A 640 -10.92 -6.55 34.57
C THR A 640 -10.80 -7.60 33.46
N GLY A 641 -9.68 -7.60 32.73
CA GLY A 641 -9.36 -8.56 31.68
C GLY A 641 -8.72 -9.84 32.18
N THR A 642 -8.39 -10.71 31.22
CA THR A 642 -7.81 -12.04 31.45
C THR A 642 -6.29 -12.10 31.25
N ALA A 643 -5.66 -11.03 30.74
CA ALA A 643 -4.21 -10.91 30.58
C ALA A 643 -3.66 -9.74 31.40
N ALA A 644 -2.38 -9.79 31.77
CA ALA A 644 -1.73 -8.69 32.49
C ALA A 644 -1.61 -7.45 31.61
N VAL A 645 -1.77 -6.27 32.19
CA VAL A 645 -1.42 -4.99 31.56
C VAL A 645 0.03 -4.71 31.90
N ASP A 646 0.91 -4.64 30.90
CA ASP A 646 2.32 -4.28 31.07
C ASP A 646 2.60 -2.88 30.53
N GLY A 647 2.90 -1.96 31.45
CA GLY A 647 3.04 -0.53 31.16
C GLY A 647 1.67 0.12 30.96
N TRP A 648 1.16 0.82 31.96
CA TRP A 648 -0.15 1.46 31.88
C TRP A 648 -0.04 2.96 31.64
N GLN A 649 -0.86 3.45 30.71
CA GLN A 649 -1.15 4.85 30.47
C GLN A 649 -2.65 5.07 30.64
N LEU A 650 -3.04 5.87 31.64
CA LEU A 650 -4.41 6.29 31.84
C LEU A 650 -4.60 7.72 31.31
N LYS A 651 -5.65 7.96 30.53
CA LYS A 651 -6.04 9.30 30.08
C LYS A 651 -7.47 9.64 30.51
N TRP A 652 -7.68 10.90 30.86
CA TRP A 652 -9.00 11.49 31.08
C TRP A 652 -8.95 12.98 30.80
N ALA A 653 -10.12 13.61 30.69
CA ALA A 653 -10.25 15.06 30.64
C ALA A 653 -10.95 15.57 31.90
N TYR A 654 -10.46 16.67 32.48
CA TYR A 654 -11.18 17.33 33.57
C TYR A 654 -12.40 18.10 33.03
N PRO A 655 -13.58 18.00 33.67
CA PRO A 655 -14.80 18.65 33.17
C PRO A 655 -14.88 20.16 33.44
N GLY A 656 -14.00 20.69 34.30
CA GLY A 656 -13.98 22.08 34.71
C GLY A 656 -12.57 22.66 34.78
N GLY A 657 -12.39 23.73 35.55
CA GLY A 657 -11.11 24.44 35.66
C GLY A 657 -10.07 23.74 36.54
N GLN A 658 -10.02 22.40 36.53
CA GLN A 658 -9.07 21.62 37.34
C GLN A 658 -7.70 21.51 36.66
N HIS A 659 -6.64 21.63 37.46
CA HIS A 659 -5.26 21.53 37.01
C HIS A 659 -4.39 20.76 38.02
N VAL A 660 -3.73 19.68 37.57
CA VAL A 660 -2.80 18.89 38.39
C VAL A 660 -1.55 19.71 38.71
N THR A 661 -1.17 19.76 39.98
CA THR A 661 0.06 20.44 40.45
C THR A 661 1.15 19.44 40.87
N SER A 662 0.77 18.26 41.34
CA SER A 662 1.70 17.18 41.66
C SER A 662 0.98 15.82 41.65
N ALA A 663 1.74 14.74 41.57
CA ALA A 663 1.25 13.37 41.62
C ALA A 663 2.25 12.45 42.33
N TRP A 664 1.77 11.31 42.83
CA TRP A 664 2.59 10.25 43.41
C TRP A 664 2.15 8.88 42.89
N ASN A 665 3.09 7.94 42.83
CA ASN A 665 2.92 6.59 42.23
C ASN A 665 2.53 6.60 40.74
N ALA A 666 2.69 7.73 40.06
CA ALA A 666 2.51 7.90 38.62
C ALA A 666 3.29 9.13 38.12
N THR A 667 3.64 9.14 36.84
CA THR A 667 4.07 10.36 36.14
C THR A 667 2.86 10.96 35.43
N VAL A 668 2.47 12.19 35.78
CA VAL A 668 1.27 12.83 35.25
C VAL A 668 1.62 14.10 34.48
N THR A 669 1.11 14.23 33.26
CA THR A 669 1.15 15.46 32.48
C THR A 669 -0.27 15.94 32.16
N GLN A 670 -0.44 17.25 32.04
CA GLN A 670 -1.71 17.86 31.65
C GLN A 670 -1.48 18.92 30.58
N ASN A 671 -2.31 18.92 29.53
CA ASN A 671 -2.36 19.97 28.51
C ASN A 671 -3.81 20.41 28.33
N GLY A 672 -4.12 21.66 28.68
CA GLY A 672 -5.51 22.11 28.78
C GLY A 672 -6.29 21.25 29.78
N THR A 673 -7.42 20.68 29.36
CA THR A 673 -8.22 19.77 30.18
C THR A 673 -7.73 18.31 30.15
N ASP A 674 -6.87 17.96 29.20
CA ASP A 674 -6.46 16.57 28.97
C ASP A 674 -5.31 16.17 29.91
N VAL A 675 -5.51 15.07 30.63
CA VAL A 675 -4.55 14.52 31.57
C VAL A 675 -4.08 13.15 31.11
N VAL A 676 -2.78 12.91 31.20
CA VAL A 676 -2.14 11.63 30.92
C VAL A 676 -1.33 11.21 32.14
N ALA A 677 -1.71 10.10 32.76
CA ALA A 677 -0.95 9.44 33.81
C ALA A 677 -0.25 8.19 33.25
N ARG A 678 1.01 7.98 33.60
CA ARG A 678 1.78 6.77 33.30
C ARG A 678 2.28 6.13 34.59
N ASP A 679 2.54 4.83 34.54
CA ASP A 679 3.12 4.10 35.65
C ASP A 679 4.45 4.71 36.15
N ALA A 680 4.78 4.40 37.41
CA ALA A 680 6.01 4.81 38.08
C ALA A 680 7.15 3.77 37.89
N GLY A 681 7.07 2.94 36.85
CA GLY A 681 7.96 1.81 36.58
C GLY A 681 7.64 0.59 37.44
N TRP A 682 7.72 0.71 38.77
CA TRP A 682 7.54 -0.43 39.69
C TRP A 682 6.10 -0.98 39.73
N ASN A 683 5.11 -0.17 39.36
CA ASN A 683 3.70 -0.55 39.27
C ASN A 683 3.22 -0.68 37.82
N GLY A 684 4.14 -0.85 36.86
CA GLY A 684 3.81 -0.94 35.44
C GLY A 684 2.99 -2.17 35.07
N THR A 685 3.16 -3.29 35.78
CA THR A 685 2.41 -4.54 35.54
C THR A 685 1.17 -4.64 36.44
N VAL A 686 -0.02 -4.79 35.84
CA VAL A 686 -1.29 -5.04 36.53
C VAL A 686 -1.87 -6.38 36.08
N ALA A 687 -1.71 -7.42 36.90
CA ALA A 687 -2.24 -8.76 36.62
C ALA A 687 -3.79 -8.77 36.50
N PRO A 688 -4.40 -9.80 35.87
CA PRO A 688 -5.85 -9.99 35.85
C PRO A 688 -6.48 -9.90 37.24
N GLY A 689 -7.49 -9.05 37.40
CA GLY A 689 -8.17 -8.80 38.68
C GLY A 689 -7.40 -7.90 39.66
N ALA A 690 -6.13 -7.58 39.38
CA ALA A 690 -5.31 -6.69 40.20
C ALA A 690 -5.57 -5.22 39.89
N THR A 691 -5.00 -4.34 40.73
CA THR A 691 -5.18 -2.90 40.65
C THR A 691 -3.85 -2.16 40.78
N ALA A 692 -3.70 -1.06 40.05
CA ALA A 692 -2.70 -0.02 40.32
C ALA A 692 -3.41 1.24 40.84
N SER A 693 -2.87 1.88 41.86
CA SER A 693 -3.41 3.14 42.39
C SER A 693 -2.34 4.22 42.45
N PHE A 694 -2.73 5.44 42.10
CA PHE A 694 -1.90 6.62 42.20
C PHE A 694 -2.73 7.80 42.70
N GLY A 695 -2.07 8.86 43.15
CA GLY A 695 -2.77 10.05 43.61
C GLY A 695 -2.33 11.29 42.87
N VAL A 696 -3.26 12.25 42.80
CA VAL A 696 -3.05 13.57 42.21
C VAL A 696 -3.43 14.63 43.22
N GLN A 697 -2.64 15.69 43.28
CA GLN A 697 -3.00 16.96 43.90
C GLN A 697 -3.16 17.99 42.80
N GLY A 698 -4.22 18.79 42.89
CA GLY A 698 -4.50 19.81 41.90
C GLY A 698 -5.19 21.03 42.48
N THR A 699 -5.38 22.03 41.61
CA THR A 699 -6.18 23.23 41.85
C THR A 699 -7.45 23.21 41.02
N HIS A 700 -8.47 23.96 41.42
CA HIS A 700 -9.67 24.15 40.60
C HIS A 700 -10.16 25.60 40.66
N SER A 701 -10.81 26.05 39.58
CA SER A 701 -11.59 27.30 39.57
C SER A 701 -13.09 26.97 39.51
N GLY A 702 -13.84 27.41 40.51
CA GLY A 702 -15.27 27.06 40.66
C GLY A 702 -15.47 25.67 41.27
N THR A 703 -16.30 24.84 40.65
CA THR A 703 -16.63 23.48 41.15
C THR A 703 -15.57 22.45 40.77
N ASN A 704 -15.46 21.35 41.54
CA ASN A 704 -14.53 20.24 41.28
C ASN A 704 -15.26 18.91 40.95
N PRO A 705 -15.91 18.78 39.77
CA PRO A 705 -16.58 17.55 39.37
C PRO A 705 -15.59 16.43 39.02
N SER A 706 -15.87 15.20 39.43
CA SER A 706 -15.07 14.03 39.03
C SER A 706 -15.17 13.77 37.52
N PRO A 707 -14.07 13.38 36.85
CA PRO A 707 -14.13 12.87 35.48
C PRO A 707 -14.95 11.60 35.38
N THR A 708 -15.66 11.41 34.27
CA THR A 708 -16.54 10.25 34.04
C THR A 708 -16.10 9.36 32.89
N ALA A 709 -15.05 9.72 32.16
CA ALA A 709 -14.55 8.98 31.02
C ALA A 709 -13.04 8.81 31.12
N PHE A 710 -12.59 7.56 31.02
CA PHE A 710 -11.18 7.19 31.12
C PHE A 710 -10.81 6.23 29.99
N THR A 711 -9.57 6.33 29.53
CA THR A 711 -8.97 5.34 28.63
C THR A 711 -7.67 4.80 29.20
N LEU A 712 -7.50 3.47 29.20
CA LEU A 712 -6.28 2.78 29.58
C LEU A 712 -5.61 2.24 28.31
N ASN A 713 -4.41 2.71 27.99
CA ASN A 713 -3.67 2.33 26.78
C ASN A 713 -4.49 2.48 25.48
N GLY A 714 -5.40 3.46 25.45
CA GLY A 714 -6.31 3.73 24.32
C GLY A 714 -7.68 3.05 24.42
N SER A 715 -7.90 2.20 25.44
CA SER A 715 -9.14 1.45 25.65
C SER A 715 -10.06 2.11 26.68
N THR A 716 -11.34 2.32 26.36
CA THR A 716 -12.32 2.87 27.32
C THR A 716 -12.46 1.97 28.55
N CYS A 717 -12.46 2.58 29.74
CA CYS A 717 -12.72 1.90 31.01
C CYS A 717 -14.15 2.12 31.50
N THR A 718 -14.61 1.22 32.37
CA THR A 718 -15.86 1.33 33.14
C THR A 718 -15.71 2.08 34.45
#